data_AF-A0A951K886-F1
#
_entry.id   AF-A0A951K886-F1
#
_cell.length_a   1.000
_cell.length_b   1.000
_cell.length_c   1.000
_cell.angle_alpha   90.00
_cell.angle_beta   90.00
_cell.angle_gamma   90.00
#
_symmetry.space_group_name_H-M   'P 1'
#
loop_
_entity.id
_entity.type
_entity.pdbx_description
1 polymer ?
#
loop_
_entity_poly.entity_id
_entity_poly.type
_entity_poly.pdbx_seq_one_letter_code
_entity_poly.pdbx_strand_id
1 'polypeptide(L)'
;MTSLVLCGFVLALAAPAIHRVARGAAGYVLALYPFVAAIVLAVAGQKAVAGQAMREALPWASELGLSLSFSLDGLSLLFGLMISGIGVLVLIYAGGYLKGHPQLGRFYAYLLLFMASMLGLVLADNLLALFVFWEGTSISSYLLIGFNHRSETARKAALQALLVTGGGGLALLGGLLLLGIVGGNWEMSALAAQGDLIRAHAQYGPILILVLVGAFTKSAQFPFHFWLPNAMEAPTPVSAYLHSATMVKAGIYLLARLSPTLGGTEMWTSALTLFGGATMIVGGVLALLQTDIKRLLAYSTISALGTLTLLLGIGTTAAIQAFAVFLLAHALYKGALFMVAGTLDHETGTRDLEKMGGLRRVMPITAAMAILAAVSLAGVGPLFSFIGKELLFEAVLESEHSRTLLVGTALLSGAFFVAAATIVAVKPFFGALQATPKAAHEAPPSLWLGPVVLAPLGLILGISPGFVTKSLLSPAIAAILGRAEPLKLSLWHGFNAALALSGASLLLGLLAYASWPALRRAQRGREVLLGFGPARWYEVGLFALNRVASLQTRLLQNGYLRAYVMTIIVTTTALAGYTLLTREGLPALLTRPLQEWDVRFYEAALAALIVLAAYAAVRADSRLAALAALGVVGYCVSLIYLFFGAPDLAMTQVLVDTLTVILFVLVFYHLPRFASLSGKFARVRDAAIAICGGALMTTLVLVTNTVTLTEPISGYFLENSLPKGYGRNIVNVILVDFRALDTLGEITVLSLAGIGVFALLKLRPHREEKS
;
A
#
# COMPACT_ATOMS: atom_id res chain seq x y z
N MET A 1 10.43 -2.87 -26.68
CA MET A 1 10.10 -2.18 -25.41
C MET A 1 10.63 -2.97 -24.22
N THR A 2 10.42 -4.28 -24.19
CA THR A 2 10.90 -5.16 -23.12
C THR A 2 12.40 -4.99 -22.84
N SER A 3 13.24 -5.08 -23.87
CA SER A 3 14.70 -4.94 -23.72
C SER A 3 15.11 -3.60 -23.12
N LEU A 4 14.41 -2.52 -23.46
CA LEU A 4 14.69 -1.18 -22.94
C LEU A 4 14.43 -1.15 -21.42
N VAL A 5 13.28 -1.66 -20.99
CA VAL A 5 12.91 -1.73 -19.56
C VAL A 5 13.86 -2.64 -18.78
N LEU A 6 14.14 -3.85 -19.29
CA LEU A 6 15.05 -4.81 -18.64
C LEU A 6 16.48 -4.29 -18.53
N CYS A 7 16.99 -3.61 -19.56
CA CYS A 7 18.32 -2.98 -19.50
C CYS A 7 18.43 -1.98 -18.34
N GLY A 8 17.37 -1.22 -18.06
CA GLY A 8 17.33 -0.32 -16.92
C GLY A 8 17.48 -1.04 -15.57
N PHE A 9 16.81 -2.18 -15.39
CA PHE A 9 16.93 -3.00 -14.18
C PHE A 9 18.33 -3.63 -14.04
N VAL A 10 18.89 -4.14 -15.13
CA VAL A 10 20.26 -4.70 -15.14
C VAL A 10 21.29 -3.61 -14.80
N LEU A 11 21.15 -2.41 -15.38
CA LEU A 11 22.01 -1.27 -15.07
C LEU A 11 21.85 -0.78 -13.63
N ALA A 12 20.64 -0.84 -13.06
CA ALA A 12 20.43 -0.53 -11.65
C ALA A 12 21.25 -1.44 -10.74
N LEU A 13 21.29 -2.76 -11.03
CA LEU A 13 22.12 -3.72 -10.29
C LEU A 13 23.62 -3.48 -10.50
N ALA A 14 24.02 -3.11 -11.72
CA ALA A 14 25.42 -2.84 -12.06
C ALA A 14 25.92 -1.46 -11.59
N ALA A 15 25.03 -0.51 -11.26
CA ALA A 15 25.38 0.87 -10.96
C ALA A 15 26.44 1.05 -9.85
N PRO A 16 26.44 0.29 -8.73
CA PRO A 16 27.49 0.39 -7.73
C PRO A 16 28.86 -0.05 -8.26
N ALA A 17 28.91 -1.07 -9.12
CA ALA A 17 30.15 -1.52 -9.75
C ALA A 17 30.65 -0.51 -10.79
N ILE A 18 29.76 0.01 -11.64
CA ILE A 18 30.07 1.06 -12.62
C ILE A 18 30.61 2.30 -11.90
N HIS A 19 30.03 2.69 -10.76
CA HIS A 19 30.52 3.82 -9.98
C HIS A 19 31.93 3.61 -9.42
N ARG A 20 32.28 2.38 -8.99
CA ARG A 20 33.64 2.08 -8.52
C ARG A 20 34.69 2.25 -9.62
N VAL A 21 34.35 1.89 -10.87
CA VAL A 21 35.24 1.98 -12.03
C VAL A 21 35.28 3.39 -12.61
N ALA A 22 34.12 3.98 -12.92
CA ALA A 22 34.01 5.28 -13.57
C ALA A 22 34.21 6.47 -12.61
N ARG A 23 34.15 6.25 -11.29
CA ARG A 23 34.35 7.25 -10.23
C ARG A 23 33.51 8.52 -10.48
N GLY A 24 34.17 9.67 -10.68
CA GLY A 24 33.51 10.96 -10.92
C GLY A 24 32.73 11.04 -12.24
N ALA A 25 33.04 10.18 -13.22
CA ALA A 25 32.32 10.14 -14.50
C ALA A 25 31.06 9.26 -14.47
N ALA A 26 30.79 8.56 -13.36
CA ALA A 26 29.69 7.59 -13.26
C ALA A 26 28.33 8.18 -13.64
N GLY A 27 28.02 9.42 -13.24
CA GLY A 27 26.77 10.09 -13.59
C GLY A 27 26.57 10.26 -15.10
N TYR A 28 27.64 10.60 -15.83
CA TYR A 28 27.61 10.75 -17.29
C TYR A 28 27.47 9.40 -18.00
N VAL A 29 28.21 8.38 -17.53
CA VAL A 29 28.15 7.02 -18.10
C VAL A 29 26.75 6.42 -17.91
N LEU A 30 26.19 6.54 -16.71
CA LEU A 30 24.85 6.03 -16.43
C LEU A 30 23.76 6.83 -17.15
N ALA A 31 23.98 8.12 -17.43
CA ALA A 31 23.07 8.95 -18.21
C ALA A 31 22.96 8.55 -19.69
N LEU A 32 23.88 7.72 -20.21
CA LEU A 32 23.79 7.16 -21.56
C LEU A 32 22.55 6.27 -21.72
N TYR A 33 22.14 5.54 -20.68
CA TYR A 33 20.96 4.69 -20.74
C TYR A 33 19.67 5.47 -21.03
N PRO A 34 19.26 6.47 -20.22
CA PRO A 34 18.08 7.26 -20.54
C PRO A 34 18.24 8.05 -21.84
N PHE A 35 19.45 8.46 -22.21
CA PHE A 35 19.68 9.13 -23.48
C PHE A 35 19.36 8.22 -24.68
N VAL A 36 19.88 6.98 -24.67
CA VAL A 36 19.57 5.97 -25.69
C VAL A 36 18.08 5.61 -25.65
N ALA A 37 17.48 5.48 -24.46
CA ALA A 37 16.05 5.22 -24.31
C ALA A 37 15.21 6.33 -24.95
N ALA A 38 15.57 7.61 -24.76
CA ALA A 38 14.89 8.73 -25.38
C ALA A 38 14.96 8.68 -26.92
N ILE A 39 16.13 8.37 -27.48
CA ILE A 39 16.31 8.23 -28.93
C ILE A 39 15.48 7.06 -29.47
N VAL A 40 15.56 5.89 -28.83
CA VAL A 40 14.82 4.70 -29.26
C VAL A 40 13.32 4.95 -29.22
N LEU A 41 12.81 5.59 -28.16
CA LEU A 41 11.40 5.96 -28.05
C LEU A 41 10.99 6.99 -29.10
N ALA A 42 11.81 8.02 -29.36
CA ALA A 42 11.53 9.03 -30.38
C ALA A 42 11.47 8.42 -31.80
N VAL A 43 12.38 7.49 -32.12
CA VAL A 43 12.43 6.81 -33.41
C VAL A 43 11.26 5.82 -33.56
N ALA A 44 11.06 4.94 -32.58
CA ALA A 44 9.94 3.99 -32.59
C ALA A 44 8.58 4.70 -32.57
N GLY A 45 8.51 5.83 -31.85
CA GLY A 45 7.32 6.66 -31.72
C GLY A 45 6.85 7.31 -33.01
N GLN A 46 7.66 7.36 -34.08
CA GLN A 46 7.20 7.86 -35.38
C GLN A 46 6.00 7.09 -35.92
N LYS A 47 5.90 5.79 -35.64
CA LYS A 47 4.72 4.97 -36.00
C LYS A 47 3.49 5.35 -35.16
N ALA A 48 3.69 5.64 -33.88
CA ALA A 48 2.63 6.13 -33.00
C ALA A 48 2.12 7.51 -33.47
N VAL A 49 3.01 8.37 -33.99
CA VAL A 49 2.63 9.66 -34.61
C VAL A 49 1.75 9.44 -35.85
N ALA A 50 1.98 8.36 -36.60
CA ALA A 50 1.15 7.96 -37.73
C ALA A 50 -0.17 7.25 -37.32
N GLY A 51 -0.51 7.23 -36.03
CA GLY A 51 -1.73 6.61 -35.51
C GLY A 51 -1.64 5.08 -35.30
N GLN A 52 -0.45 4.49 -35.47
CA GLN A 52 -0.23 3.06 -35.30
C GLN A 52 0.49 2.80 -33.96
N ALA A 53 -0.26 2.41 -32.94
CA ALA A 53 0.33 1.99 -31.66
C ALA A 53 1.14 0.70 -31.85
N MET A 54 2.39 0.71 -31.38
CA MET A 54 3.24 -0.48 -31.41
C MET A 54 2.98 -1.32 -30.17
N ARG A 55 2.65 -2.61 -30.35
CA ARG A 55 2.41 -3.53 -29.23
C ARG A 55 3.39 -4.68 -29.27
N GLU A 56 3.85 -5.09 -28.11
CA GLU A 56 4.74 -6.22 -27.89
C GLU A 56 4.19 -7.01 -26.70
N ALA A 57 4.07 -8.33 -26.81
CA ALA A 57 3.62 -9.16 -25.70
C ALA A 57 4.57 -10.34 -25.54
N LEU A 58 5.09 -10.49 -24.32
CA LEU A 58 5.89 -11.65 -23.94
C LEU A 58 5.11 -12.49 -22.92
N PRO A 59 4.89 -13.79 -23.18
CA PRO A 59 4.26 -14.67 -22.21
C PRO A 59 5.06 -14.70 -20.90
N TRP A 60 4.40 -14.52 -19.75
CA TRP A 60 5.06 -14.55 -18.44
C TRP A 60 4.51 -15.66 -17.54
N ALA A 61 3.20 -15.65 -17.29
CA ALA A 61 2.49 -16.73 -16.60
C ALA A 61 1.19 -17.02 -17.36
N SER A 62 1.33 -17.72 -18.49
CA SER A 62 0.25 -17.99 -19.45
C SER A 62 -0.94 -18.71 -18.83
N GLU A 63 -0.72 -19.60 -17.86
CA GLU A 63 -1.79 -20.30 -17.13
C GLU A 63 -2.69 -19.36 -16.33
N LEU A 64 -2.15 -18.20 -15.91
CA LEU A 64 -2.88 -17.14 -15.21
C LEU A 64 -3.38 -16.05 -16.17
N GLY A 65 -3.19 -16.22 -17.48
CA GLY A 65 -3.48 -15.19 -18.48
C GLY A 65 -2.56 -13.97 -18.42
N LEU A 66 -1.36 -14.10 -17.84
CA LEU A 66 -0.43 -12.99 -17.64
C LEU A 66 0.66 -12.93 -18.72
N SER A 67 0.72 -11.80 -19.40
CA SER A 67 1.79 -11.44 -20.31
C SER A 67 2.43 -10.11 -19.91
N LEU A 68 3.75 -10.01 -20.13
CA LEU A 68 4.43 -8.73 -20.14
C LEU A 68 4.14 -8.05 -21.48
N SER A 69 2.98 -7.40 -21.53
CA SER A 69 2.52 -6.65 -22.68
C SER A 69 2.88 -5.18 -22.54
N PHE A 70 3.48 -4.64 -23.60
CA PHE A 70 3.87 -3.24 -23.71
C PHE A 70 3.21 -2.61 -24.94
N SER A 71 2.77 -1.36 -24.82
CA SER A 71 2.19 -0.55 -25.88
C SER A 71 2.85 0.82 -25.93
N LEU A 72 3.37 1.18 -27.10
CA LEU A 72 3.91 2.50 -27.41
C LEU A 72 2.93 3.23 -28.35
N ASP A 73 2.24 4.20 -27.77
CA ASP A 73 1.30 5.12 -28.39
C ASP A 73 1.68 6.58 -28.04
N GLY A 74 0.86 7.55 -28.45
CA GLY A 74 1.19 8.97 -28.24
C GLY A 74 1.33 9.36 -26.76
N LEU A 75 0.48 8.82 -25.88
CA LEU A 75 0.51 9.13 -24.45
C LEU A 75 1.76 8.55 -23.77
N SER A 76 2.03 7.27 -24.01
CA SER A 76 3.23 6.60 -23.48
C SER A 76 4.53 7.18 -24.07
N LEU A 77 4.52 7.66 -25.32
CA LEU A 77 5.65 8.37 -25.93
C LEU A 77 5.94 9.69 -25.21
N LEU A 78 4.92 10.52 -24.97
CA LEU A 78 5.06 11.79 -24.22
C LEU A 78 5.69 11.54 -22.85
N PHE A 79 5.14 10.60 -22.09
CA PHE A 79 5.69 10.24 -20.78
C PHE A 79 7.07 9.60 -20.86
N GLY A 80 7.30 8.69 -21.80
CA GLY A 80 8.57 8.01 -22.00
C GLY A 80 9.71 8.98 -22.32
N LEU A 81 9.47 9.99 -23.17
CA LEU A 81 10.44 11.05 -23.47
C LEU A 81 10.66 11.98 -22.28
N MET A 82 9.62 12.31 -21.51
CA MET A 82 9.77 13.09 -20.28
C MET A 82 10.61 12.35 -19.23
N ILE A 83 10.31 11.07 -18.99
CA ILE A 83 11.01 10.23 -18.00
C ILE A 83 12.48 10.05 -18.38
N SER A 84 12.74 9.74 -19.65
CA SER A 84 14.11 9.50 -20.14
C SER A 84 14.88 10.82 -20.29
N GLY A 85 14.33 11.84 -20.95
CA GLY A 85 14.98 13.14 -21.16
C GLY A 85 15.37 13.85 -19.87
N ILE A 86 14.44 14.00 -18.92
CA ILE A 86 14.78 14.59 -17.61
C ILE A 86 15.69 13.64 -16.81
N GLY A 87 15.56 12.32 -17.01
CA GLY A 87 16.41 11.31 -16.39
C GLY A 87 17.90 11.48 -16.71
N VAL A 88 18.24 11.84 -17.96
CA VAL A 88 19.63 12.18 -18.36
C VAL A 88 20.18 13.31 -17.48
N LEU A 89 19.43 14.41 -17.40
CA LEU A 89 19.84 15.61 -16.68
C LEU A 89 19.95 15.35 -15.17
N VAL A 90 19.02 14.57 -14.60
CA VAL A 90 19.04 14.21 -13.17
C VAL A 90 20.24 13.33 -12.83
N LEU A 91 20.62 12.36 -13.66
CA LEU A 91 21.78 11.50 -13.38
C LEU A 91 23.10 12.28 -13.37
N ILE A 92 23.24 13.22 -14.31
CA ILE A 92 24.38 14.15 -14.35
C ILE A 92 24.36 15.07 -13.11
N TYR A 93 23.19 15.64 -12.80
CA TYR A 93 22.99 16.52 -11.65
C TYR A 93 23.30 15.82 -10.32
N ALA A 94 22.88 14.56 -10.16
CA ALA A 94 23.14 13.76 -8.98
C ALA A 94 24.63 13.53 -8.73
N GLY A 95 25.44 13.37 -9.79
CA GLY A 95 26.89 13.22 -9.67
C GLY A 95 27.59 14.46 -9.14
N GLY A 96 27.10 15.65 -9.54
CA GLY A 96 27.55 16.92 -8.99
C GLY A 96 27.09 17.14 -7.56
N TYR A 97 25.81 16.90 -7.28
CA TYR A 97 25.18 17.23 -5.99
C TYR A 97 25.65 16.32 -4.84
N LEU A 98 25.93 15.04 -5.13
CA LEU A 98 26.40 14.06 -4.14
C LEU A 98 27.90 13.73 -4.30
N LYS A 99 28.68 14.65 -4.88
CA LYS A 99 30.11 14.45 -5.11
C LYS A 99 30.82 14.10 -3.79
N GLY A 100 31.51 12.96 -3.78
CA GLY A 100 32.23 12.46 -2.60
C GLY A 100 31.38 11.70 -1.58
N HIS A 101 30.07 11.55 -1.80
CA HIS A 101 29.22 10.78 -0.88
C HIS A 101 29.54 9.28 -0.97
N PRO A 102 29.78 8.58 0.17
CA PRO A 102 30.28 7.19 0.18
C PRO A 102 29.31 6.18 -0.45
N GLN A 103 28.03 6.53 -0.55
CA GLN A 103 26.95 5.67 -1.07
C GLN A 103 26.39 6.15 -2.42
N LEU A 104 27.13 6.95 -3.18
CA LEU A 104 26.68 7.47 -4.48
C LEU A 104 26.34 6.36 -5.48
N GLY A 105 27.13 5.27 -5.53
CA GLY A 105 26.80 4.10 -6.37
C GLY A 105 25.46 3.45 -6.02
N ARG A 106 25.10 3.39 -4.73
CA ARG A 106 23.80 2.90 -4.24
C ARG A 106 22.67 3.86 -4.61
N PHE A 107 22.93 5.17 -4.54
CA PHE A 107 21.97 6.18 -4.98
C PHE A 107 21.61 6.01 -6.46
N TYR A 108 22.61 5.82 -7.32
CA TYR A 108 22.40 5.55 -8.74
C TYR A 108 21.60 4.27 -9.00
N ALA A 109 21.87 3.20 -8.25
CA ALA A 109 21.09 1.96 -8.34
C ALA A 109 19.60 2.22 -8.08
N TYR A 110 19.28 2.94 -6.99
CA TYR A 110 17.89 3.26 -6.65
C TYR A 110 17.22 4.17 -7.69
N LEU A 111 17.97 5.15 -8.22
CA LEU A 111 17.45 6.08 -9.22
C LEU A 111 17.18 5.40 -10.57
N LEU A 112 18.05 4.49 -11.01
CA LEU A 112 17.85 3.69 -12.23
C LEU A 112 16.74 2.65 -12.05
N LEU A 113 16.65 2.01 -10.88
CA LEU A 113 15.55 1.11 -10.54
C LEU A 113 14.21 1.83 -10.64
N PHE A 114 14.14 3.04 -10.10
CA PHE A 114 12.96 3.89 -10.18
C PHE A 114 12.64 4.30 -11.64
N MET A 115 13.65 4.70 -12.42
CA MET A 115 13.51 5.04 -13.83
C MET A 115 13.00 3.87 -14.68
N ALA A 116 13.58 2.67 -14.50
CA ALA A 116 13.15 1.47 -15.19
C ALA A 116 11.70 1.10 -14.83
N SER A 117 11.34 1.21 -13.55
CA SER A 117 9.96 0.98 -13.08
C SER A 117 8.98 2.00 -13.69
N MET A 118 9.36 3.28 -13.76
CA MET A 118 8.53 4.31 -14.38
C MET A 118 8.37 4.11 -15.89
N LEU A 119 9.43 3.71 -16.61
CA LEU A 119 9.35 3.36 -18.03
C LEU A 119 8.47 2.13 -18.26
N GLY A 120 8.63 1.10 -17.43
CA GLY A 120 7.76 -0.09 -17.46
C GLY A 120 6.29 0.27 -17.23
N LEU A 121 6.00 1.13 -16.25
CA LEU A 121 4.64 1.58 -15.94
C LEU A 121 3.96 2.28 -17.11
N VAL A 122 4.65 3.21 -17.77
CA VAL A 122 4.03 4.01 -18.85
C VAL A 122 3.98 3.27 -20.18
N LEU A 123 4.81 2.24 -20.36
CA LEU A 123 4.78 1.37 -21.53
C LEU A 123 3.86 0.16 -21.33
N ALA A 124 3.45 -0.19 -20.11
CA ALA A 124 2.62 -1.35 -19.86
C ALA A 124 1.26 -1.23 -20.57
N ASP A 125 0.84 -2.30 -21.25
CA ASP A 125 -0.51 -2.48 -21.77
C ASP A 125 -1.33 -3.41 -20.85
N ASN A 126 -0.68 -4.39 -20.22
CA ASN A 126 -1.33 -5.30 -19.30
C ASN A 126 -1.56 -4.65 -17.93
N LEU A 127 -2.79 -4.76 -17.40
CA LEU A 127 -3.19 -4.18 -16.10
C LEU A 127 -2.31 -4.64 -14.94
N LEU A 128 -1.95 -5.93 -14.90
CA LEU A 128 -1.17 -6.51 -13.80
C LEU A 128 0.32 -6.20 -13.96
N ALA A 129 0.84 -6.17 -15.19
CA ALA A 129 2.19 -5.65 -15.43
C ALA A 129 2.31 -4.17 -15.01
N LEU A 130 1.30 -3.35 -15.32
CA LEU A 130 1.23 -1.96 -14.85
C LEU A 130 1.29 -1.90 -13.32
N PHE A 131 0.55 -2.76 -12.62
CA PHE A 131 0.57 -2.82 -11.15
C PHE A 131 1.95 -3.23 -10.60
N VAL A 132 2.62 -4.21 -11.21
CA VAL A 132 3.99 -4.60 -10.81
C VAL A 132 4.94 -3.42 -10.92
N PHE A 133 4.91 -2.71 -12.04
CA PHE A 133 5.74 -1.52 -12.21
C PHE A 133 5.31 -0.37 -11.29
N TRP A 134 4.01 -0.22 -11.02
CA TRP A 134 3.48 0.73 -10.05
C TRP A 134 4.06 0.53 -8.66
N GLU A 135 4.08 -0.69 -8.14
CA GLU A 135 4.73 -0.98 -6.86
C GLU A 135 6.26 -0.90 -6.94
N GLY A 136 6.85 -1.24 -8.09
CA GLY A 136 8.27 -0.98 -8.37
C GLY A 136 8.64 0.50 -8.15
N THR A 137 7.78 1.43 -8.58
CA THR A 137 7.97 2.86 -8.30
C THR A 137 7.75 3.21 -6.82
N SER A 138 6.79 2.58 -6.12
CA SER A 138 6.57 2.78 -4.68
C SER A 138 7.82 2.41 -3.88
N ILE A 139 8.33 1.19 -4.07
CA ILE A 139 9.47 0.64 -3.33
C ILE A 139 10.74 1.43 -3.62
N SER A 140 11.02 1.72 -4.89
CA SER A 140 12.22 2.49 -5.26
C SER A 140 12.15 3.94 -4.75
N SER A 141 10.98 4.57 -4.76
CA SER A 141 10.80 5.91 -4.16
C SER A 141 11.01 5.89 -2.64
N TYR A 142 10.55 4.86 -1.93
CA TYR A 142 10.80 4.67 -0.50
C TYR A 142 12.30 4.63 -0.20
N LEU A 143 13.07 3.86 -0.99
CA LEU A 143 14.53 3.76 -0.86
C LEU A 143 15.23 5.10 -1.15
N LEU A 144 14.72 5.89 -2.10
CA LEU A 144 15.27 7.20 -2.45
C LEU A 144 14.95 8.28 -1.41
N ILE A 145 13.73 8.30 -0.86
CA ILE A 145 13.34 9.22 0.22
C ILE A 145 14.10 8.89 1.50
N GLY A 146 14.21 7.59 1.82
CA GLY A 146 14.94 7.08 2.96
C GLY A 146 16.46 6.98 2.76
N PHE A 147 17.03 7.62 1.74
CA PHE A 147 18.45 7.48 1.41
C PHE A 147 19.37 7.85 2.59
N ASN A 148 19.03 8.93 3.31
CA ASN A 148 19.64 9.28 4.59
C ASN A 148 19.00 8.50 5.75
N HIS A 149 19.14 7.18 5.73
CA HIS A 149 18.49 6.25 6.68
C HIS A 149 18.89 6.44 8.15
N ARG A 150 19.99 7.18 8.43
CA ARG A 150 20.38 7.52 9.81
C ARG A 150 19.47 8.58 10.42
N SER A 151 18.89 9.47 9.60
CA SER A 151 17.93 10.48 10.08
C SER A 151 16.57 9.85 10.39
N GLU A 152 16.05 10.14 11.58
CA GLU A 152 14.69 9.72 11.97
C GLU A 152 13.62 10.40 11.11
N THR A 153 13.80 11.67 10.75
CA THR A 153 12.87 12.42 9.90
C THR A 153 12.76 11.78 8.52
N ALA A 154 13.89 11.43 7.91
CA ALA A 154 13.93 10.78 6.61
C ALA A 154 13.28 9.38 6.64
N ARG A 155 13.52 8.59 7.70
CA ARG A 155 12.86 7.28 7.86
C ARG A 155 11.34 7.41 8.01
N LYS A 156 10.86 8.36 8.82
CA LYS A 156 9.43 8.63 9.00
C LYS A 156 8.78 9.10 7.70
N ALA A 157 9.42 10.02 6.98
CA ALA A 157 8.93 10.51 5.69
C ALA A 157 8.86 9.41 4.63
N ALA A 158 9.90 8.57 4.55
CA ALA A 158 9.92 7.43 3.64
C ALA A 158 8.78 6.45 3.95
N LEU A 159 8.63 6.05 5.22
CA LEU A 159 7.57 5.13 5.64
C LEU A 159 6.18 5.72 5.38
N GLN A 160 5.96 7.00 5.65
CA GLN A 160 4.69 7.67 5.35
C GLN A 160 4.37 7.64 3.85
N ALA A 161 5.35 7.94 2.99
CA ALA A 161 5.16 7.87 1.55
C ALA A 161 4.81 6.44 1.10
N LEU A 162 5.50 5.42 1.63
CA LEU A 162 5.23 4.01 1.30
C LEU A 162 3.85 3.56 1.78
N LEU A 163 3.46 3.88 3.01
CA LEU A 163 2.16 3.47 3.54
C LEU A 163 0.99 4.11 2.79
N VAL A 164 1.10 5.40 2.45
CA VAL A 164 0.05 6.10 1.70
C VAL A 164 -0.01 5.60 0.26
N THR A 165 1.12 5.52 -0.44
CA THR A 165 1.14 5.15 -1.87
C THR A 165 0.99 3.65 -2.09
N GLY A 166 1.53 2.81 -1.22
CA GLY A 166 1.36 1.35 -1.25
C GLY A 166 -0.03 0.91 -0.80
N GLY A 167 -0.60 1.55 0.24
CA GLY A 167 -2.00 1.32 0.61
C GLY A 167 -2.98 1.68 -0.52
N GLY A 168 -2.74 2.82 -1.19
CA GLY A 168 -3.47 3.19 -2.40
C GLY A 168 -3.21 2.26 -3.58
N GLY A 169 -1.99 1.74 -3.73
CA GLY A 169 -1.65 0.73 -4.72
C GLY A 169 -2.40 -0.59 -4.52
N LEU A 170 -2.59 -1.05 -3.28
CA LEU A 170 -3.42 -2.22 -3.00
C LEU A 170 -4.90 -1.98 -3.35
N ALA A 171 -5.42 -0.77 -3.10
CA ALA A 171 -6.75 -0.41 -3.57
C ALA A 171 -6.83 -0.43 -5.10
N LEU A 172 -5.81 0.13 -5.78
CA LEU A 172 -5.68 0.08 -7.23
C LEU A 172 -5.70 -1.36 -7.76
N LEU A 173 -4.94 -2.28 -7.14
CA LEU A 173 -4.94 -3.69 -7.52
C LEU A 173 -6.36 -4.27 -7.49
N GLY A 174 -7.13 -4.00 -6.43
CA GLY A 174 -8.54 -4.41 -6.36
C GLY A 174 -9.37 -3.84 -7.53
N GLY A 175 -9.17 -2.56 -7.86
CA GLY A 175 -9.85 -1.92 -9.00
C GLY A 175 -9.45 -2.50 -10.36
N LEU A 176 -8.16 -2.77 -10.58
CA LEU A 176 -7.65 -3.37 -11.82
C LEU A 176 -8.11 -4.82 -11.98
N LEU A 177 -8.17 -5.61 -10.90
CA LEU A 177 -8.69 -6.96 -10.93
C LEU A 177 -10.18 -6.97 -11.31
N LEU A 178 -10.99 -6.13 -10.67
CA LEU A 178 -12.41 -6.00 -11.03
C LEU A 178 -12.60 -5.51 -12.46
N LEU A 179 -11.80 -4.53 -12.91
CA LEU A 179 -11.83 -4.04 -14.28
C LEU A 179 -11.51 -5.15 -15.30
N GLY A 180 -10.47 -5.94 -15.05
CA GLY A 180 -10.08 -7.05 -15.92
C GLY A 180 -11.11 -8.17 -15.97
N ILE A 181 -11.74 -8.50 -14.83
CA ILE A 181 -12.81 -9.50 -14.74
C ILE A 181 -14.06 -9.02 -15.49
N VAL A 182 -14.51 -7.79 -15.26
CA VAL A 182 -15.72 -7.23 -15.91
C VAL A 182 -15.53 -7.04 -17.41
N GLY A 183 -14.37 -6.55 -17.84
CA GLY A 183 -14.05 -6.37 -19.26
C GLY A 183 -13.56 -7.65 -19.97
N GLY A 184 -13.43 -8.77 -19.25
CA GLY A 184 -13.01 -10.05 -19.82
C GLY A 184 -11.62 -10.05 -20.46
N ASN A 185 -10.75 -9.09 -20.13
CA ASN A 185 -9.43 -8.94 -20.72
C ASN A 185 -8.46 -8.24 -19.76
N TRP A 186 -7.17 -8.55 -19.84
CA TRP A 186 -6.12 -7.94 -19.02
C TRP A 186 -5.37 -6.81 -19.74
N GLU A 187 -5.56 -6.65 -21.05
CA GLU A 187 -4.91 -5.61 -21.85
C GLU A 187 -5.76 -4.33 -21.87
N MET A 188 -5.19 -3.23 -21.39
CA MET A 188 -5.85 -1.91 -21.35
C MET A 188 -6.30 -1.46 -22.74
N SER A 189 -5.49 -1.71 -23.77
CA SER A 189 -5.84 -1.38 -25.15
C SER A 189 -7.06 -2.13 -25.67
N ALA A 190 -7.32 -3.35 -25.20
CA ALA A 190 -8.54 -4.10 -25.52
C ALA A 190 -9.74 -3.59 -24.71
N LEU A 191 -9.54 -3.28 -23.43
CA LEU A 191 -10.57 -2.73 -22.55
C LEU A 191 -11.06 -1.35 -22.99
N ALA A 192 -10.20 -0.54 -23.59
CA ALA A 192 -10.57 0.75 -24.17
C ALA A 192 -11.65 0.64 -25.27
N ALA A 193 -11.67 -0.47 -26.02
CA ALA A 193 -12.69 -0.71 -27.02
C ALA A 193 -14.06 -1.13 -26.43
N GLN A 194 -14.10 -1.49 -25.14
CA GLN A 194 -15.29 -1.96 -24.44
C GLN A 194 -15.78 -0.98 -23.36
N GLY A 195 -15.34 0.28 -23.41
CA GLY A 195 -15.63 1.28 -22.38
C GLY A 195 -17.12 1.49 -22.10
N ASP A 196 -17.99 1.43 -23.12
CA ASP A 196 -19.44 1.55 -22.92
C ASP A 196 -20.03 0.42 -22.07
N LEU A 197 -19.61 -0.82 -22.32
CA LEU A 197 -20.07 -1.98 -21.56
C LEU A 197 -19.61 -1.91 -20.09
N ILE A 198 -18.35 -1.50 -19.87
CA ILE A 198 -17.78 -1.36 -18.52
C ILE A 198 -18.49 -0.25 -17.74
N ARG A 199 -18.76 0.90 -18.37
CA ARG A 199 -19.46 2.03 -17.75
C ARG A 199 -20.91 1.73 -17.41
N ALA A 200 -21.56 0.87 -18.18
CA ALA A 200 -22.93 0.41 -17.92
C ALA A 200 -23.02 -0.70 -16.87
N HIS A 201 -21.90 -1.33 -16.50
CA HIS A 201 -21.89 -2.47 -15.59
C HIS A 201 -22.14 -2.07 -14.12
N ALA A 202 -22.84 -2.91 -13.35
CA ALA A 202 -23.19 -2.64 -11.95
C ALA A 202 -21.96 -2.43 -11.02
N GLN A 203 -20.81 -3.00 -11.38
CA GLN A 203 -19.56 -2.86 -10.62
C GLN A 203 -18.73 -1.63 -11.02
N TYR A 204 -19.19 -0.78 -11.93
CA TYR A 204 -18.48 0.43 -12.35
C TYR A 204 -18.10 1.34 -11.17
N GLY A 205 -19.04 1.60 -10.25
CA GLY A 205 -18.81 2.46 -9.08
C GLY A 205 -17.63 2.00 -8.22
N PRO A 206 -17.62 0.74 -7.73
CA PRO A 206 -16.47 0.16 -7.02
C PRO A 206 -15.17 0.19 -7.81
N ILE A 207 -15.19 -0.16 -9.11
CA ILE A 207 -13.99 -0.09 -9.98
C ILE A 207 -13.43 1.32 -9.99
N LEU A 208 -14.27 2.31 -10.27
CA LEU A 208 -13.88 3.70 -10.35
C LEU A 208 -13.29 4.17 -9.02
N ILE A 209 -13.98 3.96 -7.90
CA ILE A 209 -13.51 4.41 -6.57
C ILE A 209 -12.13 3.83 -6.26
N LEU A 210 -11.93 2.53 -6.47
CA LEU A 210 -10.66 1.85 -6.18
C LEU A 210 -9.51 2.38 -7.05
N VAL A 211 -9.77 2.58 -8.35
CA VAL A 211 -8.80 3.18 -9.29
C VAL A 211 -8.49 4.63 -8.90
N LEU A 212 -9.50 5.43 -8.54
CA LEU A 212 -9.32 6.83 -8.12
C LEU A 212 -8.51 6.92 -6.82
N VAL A 213 -8.76 6.07 -5.82
CA VAL A 213 -7.96 6.03 -4.59
C VAL A 213 -6.49 5.75 -4.91
N GLY A 214 -6.23 4.78 -5.80
CA GLY A 214 -4.88 4.50 -6.31
C GLY A 214 -4.23 5.70 -6.99
N ALA A 215 -4.92 6.29 -7.96
CA ALA A 215 -4.41 7.44 -8.69
C ALA A 215 -4.14 8.64 -7.77
N PHE A 216 -5.09 8.97 -6.89
CA PHE A 216 -5.05 10.15 -6.00
C PHE A 216 -3.98 10.04 -4.92
N THR A 217 -3.75 8.85 -4.37
CA THR A 217 -2.65 8.65 -3.40
C THR A 217 -1.29 8.88 -4.05
N LYS A 218 -1.07 8.38 -5.28
CA LYS A 218 0.21 8.52 -6.00
C LYS A 218 0.44 9.91 -6.59
N SER A 219 -0.62 10.59 -7.03
CA SER A 219 -0.54 11.97 -7.54
C SER A 219 -0.78 13.04 -6.46
N ALA A 220 -0.71 12.65 -5.18
CA ALA A 220 -0.80 13.56 -4.04
C ALA A 220 -2.04 14.47 -4.09
N GLN A 221 -3.19 13.94 -4.51
CA GLN A 221 -4.46 14.67 -4.47
C GLN A 221 -4.97 14.79 -3.03
N PHE A 222 -5.85 15.74 -2.77
CA PHE A 222 -6.57 15.84 -1.51
C PHE A 222 -7.43 14.58 -1.29
N PRO A 223 -7.45 13.97 -0.09
CA PRO A 223 -6.74 14.38 1.13
C PRO A 223 -5.31 13.82 1.30
N PHE A 224 -4.82 13.00 0.37
CA PHE A 224 -3.54 12.28 0.45
C PHE A 224 -2.27 13.11 0.17
N HIS A 225 -2.39 14.42 -0.08
CA HIS A 225 -1.26 15.27 -0.51
C HIS A 225 -0.09 15.38 0.48
N PHE A 226 -0.29 15.10 1.77
CA PHE A 226 0.64 15.40 2.86
C PHE A 226 1.98 14.64 2.82
N TRP A 227 2.06 13.48 2.15
CA TRP A 227 3.33 12.75 2.05
C TRP A 227 4.33 13.47 1.15
N LEU A 228 3.85 14.26 0.16
CA LEU A 228 4.71 14.89 -0.84
C LEU A 228 5.64 15.97 -0.27
N PRO A 229 5.15 16.94 0.55
CA PRO A 229 6.02 17.93 1.16
C PRO A 229 6.97 17.30 2.18
N ASN A 230 6.54 16.25 2.88
CA ASN A 230 7.39 15.53 3.85
C ASN A 230 8.49 14.72 3.14
N ALA A 231 8.26 14.25 1.90
CA ALA A 231 9.27 13.60 1.08
C ALA A 231 10.42 14.55 0.64
N MET A 232 10.35 15.86 0.92
CA MET A 232 11.44 16.82 0.64
C MET A 232 12.71 16.59 1.47
N GLU A 233 12.68 15.67 2.44
CA GLU A 233 13.87 15.13 3.12
C GLU A 233 14.82 14.41 2.16
N ALA A 234 14.31 13.89 1.03
CA ALA A 234 15.13 13.23 0.02
C ALA A 234 16.19 14.17 -0.59
N PRO A 235 17.34 13.65 -1.07
CA PRO A 235 18.29 14.45 -1.84
C PRO A 235 17.62 15.14 -3.02
N THR A 236 18.01 16.37 -3.33
CA THR A 236 17.31 17.17 -4.36
C THR A 236 17.27 16.56 -5.77
N PRO A 237 18.26 15.77 -6.25
CA PRO A 237 18.10 15.04 -7.52
C PRO A 237 16.87 14.12 -7.53
N VAL A 238 16.54 13.51 -6.39
CA VAL A 238 15.31 12.70 -6.22
C VAL A 238 14.08 13.59 -6.37
N SER A 239 14.03 14.71 -5.64
CA SER A 239 12.90 15.64 -5.71
C SER A 239 12.71 16.19 -7.13
N ALA A 240 13.80 16.55 -7.80
CA ALA A 240 13.77 17.00 -9.19
C ALA A 240 13.16 15.94 -10.10
N TYR A 241 13.48 14.66 -9.93
CA TYR A 241 12.95 13.62 -10.81
C TYR A 241 11.52 13.19 -10.47
N LEU A 242 11.25 12.89 -9.21
CA LEU A 242 9.95 12.38 -8.72
C LEU A 242 8.82 13.39 -8.93
N HIS A 243 9.09 14.68 -8.77
CA HIS A 243 8.06 15.73 -8.78
C HIS A 243 7.94 16.46 -10.13
N SER A 244 8.93 16.39 -11.01
CA SER A 244 8.85 17.03 -12.32
C SER A 244 8.22 16.14 -13.39
N ALA A 245 8.70 14.90 -13.58
CA ALA A 245 8.32 14.07 -14.73
C ALA A 245 7.71 12.70 -14.38
N THR A 246 7.91 12.20 -13.16
CA THR A 246 7.76 10.76 -12.91
C THR A 246 6.69 10.39 -11.89
N MET A 247 7.05 10.07 -10.64
CA MET A 247 6.20 9.39 -9.65
C MET A 247 4.84 10.05 -9.47
N VAL A 248 4.84 11.37 -9.26
CA VAL A 248 3.60 12.11 -9.00
C VAL A 248 2.68 12.20 -10.21
N LYS A 249 3.23 11.96 -11.42
CA LYS A 249 2.47 11.89 -12.65
C LYS A 249 2.04 10.47 -13.00
N ALA A 250 2.44 9.44 -12.26
CA ALA A 250 1.98 8.07 -12.50
C ALA A 250 0.46 7.94 -12.31
N GLY A 251 -0.10 8.54 -11.26
CA GLY A 251 -1.56 8.62 -11.07
C GLY A 251 -2.24 9.42 -12.17
N ILE A 252 -1.63 10.52 -12.62
CA ILE A 252 -2.15 11.34 -13.72
C ILE A 252 -2.13 10.58 -15.06
N TYR A 253 -1.05 9.85 -15.33
CA TYR A 253 -0.92 8.96 -16.47
C TYR A 253 -2.01 7.88 -16.46
N LEU A 254 -2.23 7.23 -15.31
CA LEU A 254 -3.25 6.20 -15.17
C LEU A 254 -4.65 6.75 -15.46
N LEU A 255 -4.99 7.94 -14.93
CA LEU A 255 -6.28 8.59 -15.22
C LEU A 255 -6.42 8.93 -16.70
N ALA A 256 -5.38 9.47 -17.34
CA ALA A 256 -5.39 9.77 -18.77
C ALA A 256 -5.50 8.49 -19.62
N ARG A 257 -4.78 7.43 -19.24
CA ARG A 257 -4.74 6.13 -19.93
C ARG A 257 -6.08 5.39 -19.84
N LEU A 258 -6.76 5.45 -18.70
CA LEU A 258 -8.05 4.81 -18.47
C LEU A 258 -9.25 5.70 -18.85
N SER A 259 -9.01 6.95 -19.27
CA SER A 259 -10.08 7.87 -19.68
C SER A 259 -10.97 7.30 -20.80
N PRO A 260 -10.46 6.61 -21.85
CA PRO A 260 -11.32 5.95 -22.84
C PRO A 260 -12.23 4.85 -22.24
N THR A 261 -11.77 4.17 -21.19
CA THR A 261 -12.47 3.02 -20.57
C THR A 261 -13.44 3.44 -19.46
N LEU A 262 -13.04 4.38 -18.61
CA LEU A 262 -13.76 4.79 -17.40
C LEU A 262 -14.25 6.25 -17.44
N GLY A 263 -13.78 7.07 -18.39
CA GLY A 263 -14.14 8.48 -18.45
C GLY A 263 -15.56 8.74 -18.97
N GLY A 264 -15.97 10.01 -18.95
CA GLY A 264 -17.24 10.45 -19.56
C GLY A 264 -18.51 10.14 -18.77
N THR A 265 -18.42 9.60 -17.55
CA THR A 265 -19.57 9.46 -16.65
C THR A 265 -19.64 10.61 -15.64
N GLU A 266 -20.84 10.89 -15.11
CA GLU A 266 -21.03 11.95 -14.11
C GLU A 266 -20.16 11.73 -12.85
N MET A 267 -20.02 10.48 -12.42
CA MET A 267 -19.20 10.12 -11.25
C MET A 267 -17.71 10.40 -11.50
N TRP A 268 -17.21 10.13 -12.72
CA TRP A 268 -15.84 10.46 -13.12
C TRP A 268 -15.62 11.97 -13.09
N THR A 269 -16.46 12.71 -13.81
CA THR A 269 -16.35 14.17 -13.94
C THR A 269 -16.45 14.86 -12.58
N SER A 270 -17.43 14.48 -11.77
CA SER A 270 -17.64 15.07 -10.44
C SER A 270 -16.47 14.79 -9.49
N ALA A 271 -15.96 13.56 -9.46
CA ALA A 271 -14.85 13.20 -8.59
C ALA A 271 -13.56 13.95 -9.00
N LEU A 272 -13.18 13.91 -10.27
CA LEU A 272 -11.92 14.53 -10.73
C LEU A 272 -11.96 16.05 -10.64
N THR A 273 -13.07 16.70 -10.98
CA THR A 273 -13.19 18.16 -10.86
C THR A 273 -13.21 18.61 -9.40
N LEU A 274 -13.91 17.89 -8.51
CA LEU A 274 -13.96 18.19 -7.08
C LEU A 274 -12.60 18.00 -6.40
N PHE A 275 -12.02 16.81 -6.50
CA PHE A 275 -10.75 16.50 -5.85
C PHE A 275 -9.58 17.21 -6.51
N GLY A 276 -9.58 17.33 -7.85
CA GLY A 276 -8.57 18.11 -8.59
C GLY A 276 -8.63 19.60 -8.23
N GLY A 277 -9.83 20.20 -8.21
CA GLY A 277 -10.03 21.59 -7.82
C GLY A 277 -9.64 21.88 -6.36
N ALA A 278 -10.05 21.00 -5.43
CA ALA A 278 -9.66 21.11 -4.03
C ALA A 278 -8.13 21.00 -3.86
N THR A 279 -7.50 20.04 -4.53
CA THR A 279 -6.03 19.87 -4.53
C THR A 279 -5.32 21.09 -5.09
N MET A 280 -5.84 21.62 -6.19
CA MET A 280 -5.31 22.80 -6.88
C MET A 280 -5.25 24.01 -5.95
N ILE A 281 -6.33 24.29 -5.23
CA ILE A 281 -6.42 25.40 -4.27
C ILE A 281 -5.59 25.14 -3.01
N VAL A 282 -5.73 23.97 -2.38
CA VAL A 282 -4.99 23.63 -1.15
C VAL A 282 -3.48 23.68 -1.38
N GLY A 283 -2.99 23.13 -2.51
CA GLY A 283 -1.59 23.22 -2.89
C GLY A 283 -1.11 24.66 -3.08
N GLY A 284 -1.91 25.50 -3.75
CA GLY A 284 -1.57 26.91 -3.97
C GLY A 284 -1.48 27.72 -2.68
N VAL A 285 -2.47 27.58 -1.80
CA VAL A 285 -2.49 28.25 -0.48
C VAL A 285 -1.30 27.81 0.37
N LEU A 286 -1.09 26.50 0.52
CA LEU A 286 -0.03 25.98 1.37
C LEU A 286 1.38 26.30 0.85
N ALA A 287 1.56 26.46 -0.48
CA ALA A 287 2.81 26.89 -1.07
C ALA A 287 3.23 28.29 -0.60
N LEU A 288 2.27 29.24 -0.52
CA LEU A 288 2.54 30.60 -0.06
C LEU A 288 2.87 30.69 1.42
N LEU A 289 2.58 29.65 2.20
CA LEU A 289 2.90 29.59 3.61
C LEU A 289 4.30 29.03 3.89
N GLN A 290 5.04 28.58 2.87
CA GLN A 290 6.37 27.99 3.05
C GLN A 290 7.50 29.03 2.95
N THR A 291 8.56 28.83 3.73
CA THR A 291 9.86 29.51 3.62
C THR A 291 10.93 28.63 2.97
N ASP A 292 10.82 27.31 3.15
CA ASP A 292 11.70 26.33 2.50
C ASP A 292 11.36 26.23 1.01
N ILE A 293 12.36 26.48 0.16
CA ILE A 293 12.20 26.49 -1.30
C ILE A 293 11.72 25.13 -1.85
N LYS A 294 12.19 24.00 -1.30
CA LYS A 294 11.77 22.67 -1.77
C LYS A 294 10.32 22.38 -1.39
N ARG A 295 9.92 22.73 -0.17
CA ARG A 295 8.52 22.59 0.28
C ARG A 295 7.57 23.48 -0.51
N LEU A 296 7.96 24.72 -0.80
CA LEU A 296 7.20 25.62 -1.69
C LEU A 296 7.02 25.00 -3.08
N LEU A 297 8.09 24.44 -3.65
CA LEU A 297 8.03 23.76 -4.94
C LEU A 297 7.20 22.46 -4.91
N ALA A 298 7.19 21.73 -3.79
CA ALA A 298 6.35 20.56 -3.60
C ALA A 298 4.86 20.92 -3.57
N TYR A 299 4.46 21.95 -2.82
CA TYR A 299 3.07 22.40 -2.78
C TYR A 299 2.59 23.02 -4.11
N SER A 300 3.44 23.76 -4.81
CA SER A 300 3.11 24.19 -6.18
C SER A 300 3.02 23.02 -7.15
N THR A 301 3.72 21.90 -6.90
CA THR A 301 3.53 20.66 -7.67
C THR A 301 2.17 20.03 -7.35
N ILE A 302 1.77 19.95 -6.08
CA ILE A 302 0.41 19.50 -5.68
C ILE A 302 -0.65 20.32 -6.41
N SER A 303 -0.52 21.65 -6.42
CA SER A 303 -1.45 22.54 -7.11
C SER A 303 -1.58 22.19 -8.61
N ALA A 304 -0.45 21.99 -9.29
CA ALA A 304 -0.42 21.66 -10.71
C ALA A 304 -0.95 20.25 -11.02
N LEU A 305 -0.74 19.27 -10.15
CA LEU A 305 -1.35 17.94 -10.29
C LEU A 305 -2.86 17.99 -10.09
N GLY A 306 -3.34 18.88 -9.20
CA GLY A 306 -4.75 19.22 -9.08
C GLY A 306 -5.31 19.80 -10.37
N THR A 307 -4.60 20.75 -11.00
CA THR A 307 -4.98 21.31 -12.31
C THR A 307 -5.07 20.22 -13.39
N LEU A 308 -4.08 19.33 -13.47
CA LEU A 308 -4.09 18.21 -14.43
C LEU A 308 -5.25 17.25 -14.20
N THR A 309 -5.56 16.94 -12.94
CA THR A 309 -6.70 16.08 -12.57
C THR A 309 -8.03 16.74 -12.92
N LEU A 310 -8.16 18.04 -12.64
CA LEU A 310 -9.34 18.83 -12.98
C LEU A 310 -9.58 18.89 -14.50
N LEU A 311 -8.53 19.07 -15.30
CA LEU A 311 -8.63 19.06 -16.77
C LEU A 311 -9.09 17.71 -17.32
N LEU A 312 -8.57 16.59 -16.79
CA LEU A 312 -9.06 15.25 -17.12
C LEU A 312 -10.51 15.02 -16.66
N GLY A 313 -10.92 15.67 -15.57
CA GLY A 313 -12.30 15.64 -15.08
C GLY A 313 -13.28 16.39 -15.99
N ILE A 314 -12.90 17.60 -16.47
CA ILE A 314 -13.71 18.36 -17.43
C ILE A 314 -13.90 17.55 -18.73
N GLY A 315 -12.83 16.90 -19.20
CA GLY A 315 -12.92 15.88 -20.26
C GLY A 315 -13.31 16.40 -21.65
N THR A 316 -13.53 17.70 -21.84
CA THR A 316 -13.76 18.29 -23.16
C THR A 316 -12.50 18.25 -24.01
N THR A 317 -12.65 18.36 -25.34
CA THR A 317 -11.50 18.43 -26.25
C THR A 317 -10.51 19.52 -25.85
N ALA A 318 -10.99 20.74 -25.55
CA ALA A 318 -10.15 21.84 -25.08
C ALA A 318 -9.43 21.51 -23.76
N ALA A 319 -10.10 20.85 -22.82
CA ALA A 319 -9.48 20.45 -21.55
C ALA A 319 -8.37 19.41 -21.72
N ILE A 320 -8.54 18.43 -22.62
CA ILE A 320 -7.50 17.43 -22.91
C ILE A 320 -6.32 18.06 -23.67
N GLN A 321 -6.57 19.04 -24.55
CA GLN A 321 -5.51 19.82 -25.19
C GLN A 321 -4.72 20.63 -24.16
N ALA A 322 -5.41 21.34 -23.26
CA ALA A 322 -4.81 22.07 -22.15
C ALA A 322 -3.99 21.14 -21.25
N PHE A 323 -4.51 19.94 -20.95
CA PHE A 323 -3.85 18.93 -20.14
C PHE A 323 -2.50 18.54 -20.72
N ALA A 324 -2.44 18.18 -22.02
CA ALA A 324 -1.20 17.74 -22.65
C ALA A 324 -0.13 18.84 -22.67
N VAL A 325 -0.53 20.07 -23.00
CA VAL A 325 0.36 21.24 -23.01
C VAL A 325 0.87 21.55 -21.60
N PHE A 326 -0.04 21.64 -20.63
CA PHE A 326 0.30 21.95 -19.24
C PHE A 326 1.17 20.87 -18.60
N LEU A 327 0.92 19.59 -18.91
CA LEU A 327 1.71 18.46 -18.43
C LEU A 327 3.18 18.58 -18.84
N LEU A 328 3.44 18.84 -20.12
CA LEU A 328 4.78 19.00 -20.66
C LEU A 328 5.43 20.27 -20.11
N ALA A 329 4.71 21.41 -20.11
CA ALA A 329 5.21 22.66 -19.55
C ALA A 329 5.65 22.50 -18.09
N HIS A 330 4.81 21.84 -17.27
CA HIS A 330 5.13 21.55 -15.87
C HIS A 330 6.39 20.73 -15.72
N ALA A 331 6.59 19.69 -16.54
CA ALA A 331 7.79 18.87 -16.46
C ALA A 331 9.06 19.70 -16.66
N LEU A 332 9.06 20.58 -17.66
CA LEU A 332 10.20 21.44 -18.00
C LEU A 332 10.54 22.43 -16.89
N TYR A 333 9.61 23.31 -16.51
CA TYR A 333 9.92 24.34 -15.52
C TYR A 333 10.16 23.75 -14.13
N LYS A 334 9.45 22.67 -13.75
CA LYS A 334 9.59 22.10 -12.40
C LYS A 334 10.91 21.34 -12.27
N GLY A 335 11.35 20.64 -13.32
CA GLY A 335 12.67 20.01 -13.37
C GLY A 335 13.78 21.04 -13.19
N ALA A 336 13.70 22.16 -13.92
CA ALA A 336 14.65 23.28 -13.78
C ALA A 336 14.63 23.87 -12.36
N LEU A 337 13.45 24.19 -11.81
CA LEU A 337 13.31 24.83 -10.50
C LEU A 337 13.80 23.95 -9.34
N PHE A 338 13.56 22.63 -9.35
CA PHE A 338 14.11 21.76 -8.31
C PHE A 338 15.63 21.62 -8.41
N MET A 339 16.19 21.56 -9.61
CA MET A 339 17.65 21.56 -9.78
C MET A 339 18.27 22.88 -9.30
N VAL A 340 17.65 24.03 -9.63
CA VAL A 340 18.04 25.34 -9.07
C VAL A 340 17.95 25.34 -7.55
N ALA A 341 16.85 24.85 -6.96
CA ALA A 341 16.68 24.80 -5.52
C ALA A 341 17.76 23.95 -4.84
N GLY A 342 18.16 22.84 -5.45
CA GLY A 342 19.26 22.02 -4.94
C GLY A 342 20.62 22.69 -5.12
N THR A 343 20.82 23.45 -6.20
CA THR A 343 22.04 24.23 -6.42
C THR A 343 22.18 25.33 -5.36
N LEU A 344 21.09 26.04 -5.05
CA LEU A 344 21.05 27.02 -3.97
C LEU A 344 21.35 26.37 -2.61
N ASP A 345 20.71 25.23 -2.30
CA ASP A 345 20.98 24.46 -1.08
C ASP A 345 22.46 24.06 -0.95
N HIS A 346 23.05 23.56 -2.04
CA HIS A 346 24.43 23.09 -2.08
C HIS A 346 25.47 24.21 -1.95
N GLU A 347 25.22 25.37 -2.57
CA GLU A 347 26.17 26.49 -2.59
C GLU A 347 25.99 27.50 -1.46
N THR A 348 24.80 27.62 -0.90
CA THR A 348 24.54 28.54 0.24
C THR A 348 24.50 27.81 1.59
N GLY A 349 24.27 26.49 1.60
CA GLY A 349 24.09 25.70 2.83
C GLY A 349 22.74 25.92 3.51
N THR A 350 21.76 26.54 2.85
CA THR A 350 20.42 26.72 3.40
C THR A 350 19.33 26.64 2.32
N ARG A 351 18.15 26.19 2.72
CA ARG A 351 16.93 26.14 1.88
C ARG A 351 15.94 27.25 2.20
N ASP A 352 16.22 28.02 3.23
CA ASP A 352 15.34 29.06 3.75
C ASP A 352 15.47 30.32 2.90
N LEU A 353 14.39 30.65 2.17
CA LEU A 353 14.30 31.81 1.30
C LEU A 353 14.47 33.14 2.04
N GLU A 354 14.30 33.19 3.36
CA GLU A 354 14.48 34.42 4.14
C GLU A 354 15.96 34.73 4.42
N LYS A 355 16.81 33.69 4.41
CA LYS A 355 18.25 33.78 4.68
C LYS A 355 19.06 33.98 3.41
N MET A 356 18.40 34.07 2.25
CA MET A 356 19.02 34.29 0.95
C MET A 356 18.67 35.68 0.41
N GLY A 357 19.61 36.30 -0.29
CA GLY A 357 19.40 37.58 -0.95
C GLY A 357 20.64 38.00 -1.75
N GLY A 358 20.42 38.77 -2.83
CA GLY A 358 21.50 39.35 -3.64
C GLY A 358 22.36 38.36 -4.44
N LEU A 359 21.97 37.08 -4.55
CA LEU A 359 22.79 36.03 -5.17
C LEU A 359 23.03 36.20 -6.67
N ARG A 360 22.26 37.04 -7.38
CA ARG A 360 22.41 37.25 -8.84
C ARG A 360 23.79 37.72 -9.27
N ARG A 361 24.53 38.40 -8.38
CA ARG A 361 25.89 38.90 -8.66
C ARG A 361 26.94 37.80 -8.59
N VAL A 362 26.66 36.75 -7.81
CA VAL A 362 27.61 35.69 -7.47
C VAL A 362 27.29 34.40 -8.23
N MET A 363 26.01 34.18 -8.56
CA MET A 363 25.52 33.02 -9.33
C MET A 363 24.65 33.48 -10.53
N PRO A 364 25.22 34.21 -11.51
CA PRO A 364 24.46 34.82 -12.61
C PRO A 364 23.76 33.79 -13.51
N ILE A 365 24.37 32.63 -13.79
CA ILE A 365 23.78 31.60 -14.65
C ILE A 365 22.60 30.96 -13.92
N THR A 366 22.81 30.58 -12.65
CA THR A 366 21.76 30.01 -11.81
C THR A 366 20.60 30.98 -11.67
N ALA A 367 20.87 32.28 -11.46
CA ALA A 367 19.83 33.31 -11.37
C ALA A 367 19.03 33.47 -12.66
N ALA A 368 19.70 33.55 -13.82
CA ALA A 368 19.03 33.70 -15.10
C ALA A 368 18.08 32.52 -15.39
N MET A 369 18.55 31.29 -15.16
CA MET A 369 17.74 30.09 -15.39
C MET A 369 16.62 29.94 -14.36
N ALA A 370 16.86 30.33 -13.10
CA ALA A 370 15.83 30.35 -12.07
C ALA A 370 14.70 31.32 -12.42
N ILE A 371 15.04 32.53 -12.86
CA ILE A 371 14.06 33.54 -13.27
C ILE A 371 13.29 33.05 -14.49
N LEU A 372 13.97 32.52 -15.52
CA LEU A 372 13.30 31.99 -16.71
C LEU A 372 12.33 30.86 -16.38
N ALA A 373 12.75 29.90 -15.54
CA ALA A 373 11.89 28.80 -15.10
C ALA A 373 10.74 29.28 -14.19
N ALA A 374 10.95 30.30 -13.36
CA ALA A 374 9.92 30.88 -12.53
C ALA A 374 8.89 31.68 -13.34
N VAL A 375 9.31 32.45 -14.34
CA VAL A 375 8.40 33.09 -15.30
C VAL A 375 7.59 32.03 -16.05
N SER A 376 8.17 30.87 -16.32
CA SER A 376 7.42 29.73 -16.86
C SER A 376 6.39 29.20 -15.86
N LEU A 377 6.75 29.02 -14.58
CA LEU A 377 5.80 28.63 -13.53
C LEU A 377 4.63 29.63 -13.40
N ALA A 378 4.88 30.94 -13.54
CA ALA A 378 3.84 31.97 -13.52
C ALA A 378 2.89 31.92 -14.75
N GLY A 379 3.33 31.25 -15.82
CA GLY A 379 2.63 31.19 -17.11
C GLY A 379 2.56 32.57 -17.77
N VAL A 380 3.72 33.20 -18.00
CA VAL A 380 3.82 34.51 -18.68
C VAL A 380 4.44 34.32 -20.07
N GLY A 381 3.87 34.96 -21.09
CA GLY A 381 4.34 34.89 -22.47
C GLY A 381 5.75 35.52 -22.65
N PRO A 382 6.59 34.99 -23.56
CA PRO A 382 6.29 34.03 -24.62
C PRO A 382 6.60 32.55 -24.29
N LEU A 383 6.53 32.12 -23.02
CA LEU A 383 6.89 30.75 -22.62
C LEU A 383 5.79 29.72 -22.93
N PHE A 384 6.15 28.46 -23.14
CA PHE A 384 5.20 27.38 -23.47
C PHE A 384 4.11 27.18 -22.40
N SER A 385 4.44 27.45 -21.14
CA SER A 385 3.48 27.39 -20.03
C SER A 385 2.40 28.47 -20.09
N PHE A 386 2.64 29.61 -20.76
CA PHE A 386 1.60 30.62 -21.02
C PHE A 386 0.50 30.01 -21.88
N ILE A 387 0.87 29.32 -22.96
CA ILE A 387 -0.10 28.63 -23.84
C ILE A 387 -0.94 27.63 -23.04
N GLY A 388 -0.31 26.83 -22.17
CA GLY A 388 -1.04 25.88 -21.31
C GLY A 388 -2.00 26.56 -20.32
N LYS A 389 -1.65 27.74 -19.81
CA LYS A 389 -2.49 28.53 -18.91
C LYS A 389 -3.66 29.17 -19.63
N GLU A 390 -3.46 29.72 -20.83
CA GLU A 390 -4.55 30.23 -21.67
C GLU A 390 -5.54 29.11 -22.01
N LEU A 391 -5.04 27.96 -22.46
CA LEU A 391 -5.88 26.79 -22.78
C LEU A 391 -6.66 26.28 -21.56
N LEU A 392 -6.07 26.33 -20.36
CA LEU A 392 -6.81 26.03 -19.12
C LEU A 392 -7.98 27.00 -18.94
N PHE A 393 -7.78 28.30 -19.14
CA PHE A 393 -8.86 29.29 -19.03
C PHE A 393 -9.93 29.11 -20.10
N GLU A 394 -9.53 28.82 -21.35
CA GLU A 394 -10.47 28.49 -22.44
C GLU A 394 -11.30 27.26 -22.07
N ALA A 395 -10.67 26.18 -21.61
CA ALA A 395 -11.36 24.95 -21.23
C ALA A 395 -12.39 25.14 -20.10
N VAL A 396 -12.08 25.95 -19.07
CA VAL A 396 -13.05 26.22 -17.99
C VAL A 396 -14.15 27.19 -18.41
N LEU A 397 -13.89 28.09 -19.35
CA LEU A 397 -14.89 29.01 -19.90
C LEU A 397 -15.89 28.27 -20.82
N GLU A 398 -15.43 27.27 -21.55
CA GLU A 398 -16.26 26.41 -22.40
C GLU A 398 -17.07 25.39 -21.60
N SER A 399 -16.69 25.09 -20.35
CA SER A 399 -17.44 24.15 -19.50
C SER A 399 -18.89 24.59 -19.33
N GLU A 400 -19.82 23.67 -19.57
CA GLU A 400 -21.27 23.89 -19.36
C GLU A 400 -21.65 23.77 -17.88
N HIS A 401 -20.96 22.87 -17.15
CA HIS A 401 -21.25 22.57 -15.75
C HIS A 401 -20.29 23.32 -14.82
N SER A 402 -20.83 23.89 -13.74
CA SER A 402 -20.08 24.58 -12.68
C SER A 402 -19.06 25.64 -13.16
N ARG A 403 -19.32 26.26 -14.31
CA ARG A 403 -18.44 27.24 -14.98
C ARG A 403 -17.88 28.28 -14.02
N THR A 404 -18.73 28.96 -13.27
CA THR A 404 -18.32 30.04 -12.35
C THR A 404 -17.34 29.55 -11.29
N LEU A 405 -17.57 28.36 -10.73
CA LEU A 405 -16.69 27.75 -9.74
C LEU A 405 -15.35 27.33 -10.38
N LEU A 406 -15.39 26.73 -11.57
CA LEU A 406 -14.17 26.32 -12.30
C LEU A 406 -13.32 27.52 -12.72
N VAL A 407 -13.93 28.59 -13.22
CA VAL A 407 -13.25 29.85 -13.56
C VAL A 407 -12.64 30.47 -12.30
N GLY A 408 -13.40 30.58 -11.20
CA GLY A 408 -12.90 31.12 -9.94
C GLY A 408 -11.73 30.31 -9.37
N THR A 409 -11.81 28.98 -9.39
CA THR A 409 -10.74 28.11 -8.90
C THR A 409 -9.50 28.17 -9.80
N ALA A 410 -9.64 28.16 -11.12
CA ALA A 410 -8.53 28.32 -12.06
C ALA A 410 -7.84 29.69 -11.91
N LEU A 411 -8.62 30.77 -11.76
CA LEU A 411 -8.10 32.13 -11.57
C LEU A 411 -7.26 32.24 -10.28
N LEU A 412 -7.78 31.73 -9.16
CA LEU A 412 -7.06 31.70 -7.89
C LEU A 412 -5.79 30.85 -7.98
N SER A 413 -5.86 29.69 -8.63
CA SER A 413 -4.67 28.85 -8.85
C SER A 413 -3.62 29.58 -9.68
N GLY A 414 -4.03 30.27 -10.75
CA GLY A 414 -3.13 31.09 -11.56
C GLY A 414 -2.43 32.17 -10.72
N ALA A 415 -3.18 32.84 -9.83
CA ALA A 415 -2.62 33.82 -8.91
C ALA A 415 -1.61 33.20 -7.93
N PHE A 416 -1.90 32.00 -7.40
CA PHE A 416 -0.97 31.28 -6.53
C PHE A 416 0.31 30.86 -7.26
N PHE A 417 0.22 30.41 -8.52
CA PHE A 417 1.41 30.10 -9.33
C PHE A 417 2.28 31.33 -9.56
N VAL A 418 1.67 32.47 -9.91
CA VAL A 418 2.37 33.74 -10.10
C VAL A 418 3.05 34.19 -8.79
N ALA A 419 2.36 34.11 -7.66
CA ALA A 419 2.92 34.47 -6.36
C ALA A 419 4.09 33.56 -5.98
N ALA A 420 3.94 32.24 -6.10
CA ALA A 420 5.00 31.26 -5.84
C ALA A 420 6.22 31.46 -6.76
N ALA A 421 5.97 31.68 -8.06
CA ALA A 421 7.01 32.01 -9.03
C ALA A 421 7.77 33.28 -8.65
N THR A 422 7.06 34.33 -8.26
CA THR A 422 7.66 35.62 -7.88
C THR A 422 8.52 35.47 -6.62
N ILE A 423 8.06 34.68 -5.63
CA ILE A 423 8.85 34.37 -4.43
C ILE A 423 10.18 33.70 -4.82
N VAL A 424 10.13 32.65 -5.65
CA VAL A 424 11.32 31.88 -6.05
C VAL A 424 12.26 32.70 -6.96
N ALA A 425 11.72 33.55 -7.82
CA ALA A 425 12.51 34.40 -8.72
C ALA A 425 13.16 35.58 -8.01
N VAL A 426 12.49 36.18 -7.02
CA VAL A 426 12.92 37.45 -6.44
C VAL A 426 13.73 37.24 -5.16
N LYS A 427 13.26 36.42 -4.23
CA LYS A 427 13.83 36.34 -2.86
C LYS A 427 15.30 35.90 -2.82
N PRO A 428 15.72 34.82 -3.50
CA PRO A 428 17.13 34.40 -3.43
C PRO A 428 18.09 35.38 -4.12
N PHE A 429 17.64 36.05 -5.18
CA PHE A 429 18.53 36.66 -6.17
C PHE A 429 18.63 38.18 -6.09
N PHE A 430 17.57 38.87 -5.63
CA PHE A 430 17.51 40.33 -5.57
C PHE A 430 17.72 40.85 -4.15
N GLY A 431 17.91 42.17 -4.01
CA GLY A 431 18.22 42.82 -2.73
C GLY A 431 19.72 42.85 -2.41
N ALA A 432 20.04 43.15 -1.15
CA ALA A 432 21.42 43.11 -0.64
C ALA A 432 21.92 41.66 -0.51
N LEU A 433 23.21 41.46 -0.74
CA LEU A 433 23.85 40.15 -0.56
C LEU A 433 23.82 39.77 0.91
N GLN A 434 23.15 38.67 1.24
CA GLN A 434 23.10 38.16 2.61
C GLN A 434 24.24 37.16 2.88
N ALA A 435 24.77 37.17 4.10
CA ALA A 435 25.73 36.17 4.56
C ALA A 435 25.00 34.82 4.76
N THR A 436 25.33 33.85 3.93
CA THR A 436 24.79 32.49 3.99
C THR A 436 25.77 31.55 4.70
N PRO A 437 25.31 30.41 5.26
CA PRO A 437 26.18 29.47 5.99
C PRO A 437 27.43 29.03 5.23
N LYS A 438 27.33 28.94 3.90
CA LYS A 438 28.44 28.67 2.99
C LYS A 438 28.58 29.85 2.03
N ALA A 439 29.82 30.30 1.79
CA ALA A 439 30.06 31.38 0.84
C ALA A 439 29.64 30.93 -0.57
N ALA A 440 28.53 31.50 -1.05
CA ALA A 440 27.98 31.17 -2.36
C ALA A 440 28.98 31.48 -3.47
N HIS A 441 29.04 30.62 -4.48
CA HIS A 441 29.74 30.84 -5.73
C HIS A 441 28.94 30.18 -6.86
N GLU A 442 29.19 30.54 -8.11
CA GLU A 442 28.53 29.87 -9.23
C GLU A 442 28.85 28.37 -9.23
N ALA A 443 27.82 27.57 -9.49
CA ALA A 443 27.90 26.13 -9.35
C ALA A 443 28.71 25.49 -10.51
N PRO A 444 29.27 24.28 -10.32
CA PRO A 444 29.88 23.55 -11.41
C PRO A 444 28.86 23.18 -12.51
N PRO A 445 29.33 22.92 -13.76
CA PRO A 445 28.46 22.60 -14.89
C PRO A 445 27.44 21.49 -14.66
N SER A 446 27.80 20.46 -13.90
CA SER A 446 26.88 19.37 -13.54
C SER A 446 25.60 19.85 -12.84
N LEU A 447 25.66 20.97 -12.10
CA LEU A 447 24.53 21.49 -11.33
C LEU A 447 23.66 22.50 -12.11
N TRP A 448 24.23 23.25 -13.06
CA TRP A 448 23.46 24.21 -13.87
C TRP A 448 23.08 23.72 -15.27
N LEU A 449 23.69 22.64 -15.78
CA LEU A 449 23.40 22.11 -17.13
C LEU A 449 21.91 21.76 -17.30
N GLY A 450 21.32 21.10 -16.30
CA GLY A 450 19.90 20.74 -16.33
C GLY A 450 18.96 21.95 -16.47
N PRO A 451 19.03 22.94 -15.57
CA PRO A 451 18.30 24.20 -15.72
C PRO A 451 18.54 24.92 -17.06
N VAL A 452 19.79 24.95 -17.54
CA VAL A 452 20.16 25.57 -18.83
C VAL A 452 19.56 24.85 -20.03
N VAL A 453 19.27 23.55 -19.94
CA VAL A 453 18.57 22.83 -21.00
C VAL A 453 17.05 23.03 -20.87
N LEU A 454 16.49 22.84 -19.67
CA LEU A 454 15.04 22.78 -19.47
C LEU A 454 14.33 24.14 -19.57
N ALA A 455 14.91 25.21 -18.99
CA ALA A 455 14.25 26.51 -18.97
C ALA A 455 14.19 27.17 -20.36
N PRO A 456 15.30 27.21 -21.15
CA PRO A 456 15.26 27.69 -22.53
C PRO A 456 14.44 26.80 -23.45
N LEU A 457 14.38 25.48 -23.23
CA LEU A 457 13.49 24.62 -24.01
C LEU A 457 12.03 25.03 -23.84
N GLY A 458 11.60 25.41 -22.63
CA GLY A 458 10.26 25.98 -22.40
C GLY A 458 10.00 27.29 -23.17
N LEU A 459 11.03 28.10 -23.42
CA LEU A 459 10.95 29.31 -24.24
C LEU A 459 10.88 28.98 -25.74
N ILE A 460 11.76 28.10 -26.22
CA ILE A 460 11.80 27.66 -27.61
C ILE A 460 10.46 27.03 -28.01
N LEU A 461 9.88 26.19 -27.16
CA LEU A 461 8.58 25.58 -27.39
C LEU A 461 7.43 26.59 -27.31
N GLY A 462 7.58 27.69 -26.57
CA GLY A 462 6.59 28.76 -26.53
C GLY A 462 6.58 29.59 -27.81
N ILE A 463 7.76 29.93 -28.33
CA ILE A 463 7.92 30.68 -29.58
C ILE A 463 7.55 29.82 -30.80
N SER A 464 7.94 28.54 -30.80
CA SER A 464 7.68 27.60 -31.88
C SER A 464 7.03 26.31 -31.35
N PRO A 465 5.73 26.36 -30.98
CA PRO A 465 5.03 25.19 -30.46
C PRO A 465 4.88 24.08 -31.51
N GLY A 466 4.92 24.43 -32.79
CA GLY A 466 4.79 23.50 -33.92
C GLY A 466 5.75 22.30 -33.88
N PHE A 467 6.94 22.45 -33.25
CA PHE A 467 7.91 21.36 -33.09
C PHE A 467 7.35 20.16 -32.32
N VAL A 468 6.53 20.40 -31.30
CA VAL A 468 5.99 19.36 -30.41
C VAL A 468 4.51 19.07 -30.66
N THR A 469 3.77 20.01 -31.28
CA THR A 469 2.35 19.86 -31.56
C THR A 469 2.04 18.58 -32.33
N LYS A 470 2.61 18.41 -33.53
CA LYS A 470 2.30 17.26 -34.41
C LYS A 470 3.01 15.98 -33.98
N SER A 471 4.23 16.10 -33.48
CA SER A 471 5.12 14.97 -33.18
C SER A 471 4.84 14.31 -31.82
N LEU A 472 4.26 15.04 -30.86
CA LEU A 472 4.14 14.58 -29.49
C LEU A 472 2.76 14.83 -28.87
N LEU A 473 2.24 16.06 -28.98
CA LEU A 473 1.02 16.45 -28.27
C LEU A 473 -0.24 15.91 -28.94
N SER A 474 -0.40 16.08 -30.26
CA SER A 474 -1.56 15.56 -31.01
C SER A 474 -1.72 14.04 -30.86
N PRO A 475 -0.67 13.21 -30.99
CA PRO A 475 -0.79 11.78 -30.72
C PRO A 475 -1.19 11.46 -29.28
N ALA A 476 -0.67 12.20 -28.29
CA ALA A 476 -1.04 12.00 -26.89
C ALA A 476 -2.51 12.36 -26.61
N ILE A 477 -3.00 13.46 -27.19
CA ILE A 477 -4.41 13.88 -27.12
C ILE A 477 -5.29 12.82 -27.80
N ALA A 478 -4.88 12.32 -28.96
CA ALA A 478 -5.63 11.29 -29.68
C ALA A 478 -5.73 9.98 -28.89
N ALA A 479 -4.67 9.59 -28.17
CA ALA A 479 -4.68 8.42 -27.30
C ALA A 479 -5.65 8.57 -26.11
N ILE A 480 -5.83 9.79 -25.57
CA ILE A 480 -6.77 10.05 -24.46
C ILE A 480 -8.22 10.15 -24.96
N LEU A 481 -8.44 10.80 -26.12
CA LEU A 481 -9.78 10.99 -26.68
C LEU A 481 -10.29 9.76 -27.47
N GLY A 482 -9.40 8.83 -27.82
CA GLY A 482 -9.73 7.68 -28.68
C GLY A 482 -9.97 8.04 -30.15
N ARG A 483 -9.69 9.29 -30.57
CA ARG A 483 -9.87 9.78 -31.93
C ARG A 483 -8.82 10.82 -32.31
N ALA A 484 -8.46 10.89 -33.58
CA ALA A 484 -7.54 11.91 -34.07
C ALA A 484 -8.16 13.30 -33.92
N GLU A 485 -7.41 14.23 -33.33
CA GLU A 485 -7.84 15.61 -33.10
C GLU A 485 -6.71 16.57 -33.48
N PRO A 486 -6.94 17.52 -34.42
CA PRO A 486 -5.92 18.49 -34.78
C PRO A 486 -5.71 19.48 -33.63
N LEU A 487 -4.45 19.67 -33.23
CA LEU A 487 -4.06 20.70 -32.26
C LEU A 487 -3.47 21.89 -33.01
N LYS A 488 -4.05 23.07 -32.84
CA LYS A 488 -3.47 24.33 -33.34
C LYS A 488 -3.06 25.18 -32.16
N LEU A 489 -1.76 25.19 -31.87
CA LEU A 489 -1.20 26.08 -30.85
C LEU A 489 -0.74 27.37 -31.51
N SER A 490 -1.18 28.49 -30.97
CA SER A 490 -0.59 29.80 -31.26
C SER A 490 -0.22 30.48 -29.94
N LEU A 491 0.82 31.31 -29.97
CA LEU A 491 1.24 32.07 -28.79
C LEU A 491 0.18 33.11 -28.41
N TRP A 492 -0.52 33.67 -29.39
CA TRP A 492 -1.46 34.76 -29.20
C TRP A 492 -2.65 34.64 -30.16
N HIS A 493 -3.85 34.51 -29.60
CA HIS A 493 -5.11 34.42 -30.33
C HIS A 493 -5.89 35.75 -30.40
N GLY A 494 -5.26 36.89 -30.05
CA GLY A 494 -5.91 38.20 -29.90
C GLY A 494 -6.34 38.52 -28.48
N PHE A 495 -7.08 39.62 -28.27
CA PHE A 495 -7.69 39.94 -26.98
C PHE A 495 -8.95 39.10 -26.79
N ASN A 496 -8.91 38.12 -25.87
CA ASN A 496 -10.03 37.26 -25.53
C ASN A 496 -10.23 37.18 -24.00
N ALA A 497 -11.29 36.48 -23.57
CA ALA A 497 -11.60 36.32 -22.15
C ALA A 497 -10.52 35.54 -21.38
N ALA A 498 -9.88 34.56 -22.01
CA ALA A 498 -8.77 33.80 -21.43
C ALA A 498 -7.58 34.69 -21.10
N LEU A 499 -7.20 35.58 -22.01
CA LEU A 499 -6.12 36.55 -21.81
C LEU A 499 -6.45 37.54 -20.70
N ALA A 500 -7.71 37.99 -20.61
CA ALA A 500 -8.17 38.84 -19.52
C ALA A 500 -8.05 38.14 -18.15
N LEU A 501 -8.45 36.87 -18.05
CA LEU A 501 -8.27 36.05 -16.84
C LEU A 501 -6.78 35.83 -16.52
N SER A 502 -5.94 35.66 -17.53
CA SER A 502 -4.50 35.53 -17.37
C SER A 502 -3.86 36.80 -16.83
N GLY A 503 -4.22 37.96 -17.38
CA GLY A 503 -3.84 39.27 -16.85
C GLY A 503 -4.34 39.49 -15.41
N ALA A 504 -5.59 39.12 -15.12
CA ALA A 504 -6.14 39.19 -13.78
C ALA A 504 -5.38 38.27 -12.79
N SER A 505 -5.04 37.05 -13.19
CA SER A 505 -4.25 36.13 -12.36
C SER A 505 -2.84 36.67 -12.09
N LEU A 506 -2.23 37.36 -13.06
CA LEU A 506 -0.93 38.01 -12.90
C LEU A 506 -1.02 39.14 -11.87
N LEU A 507 -2.01 40.02 -11.99
CA LEU A 507 -2.25 41.12 -11.05
C LEU A 507 -2.51 40.57 -9.63
N LEU A 508 -3.44 39.62 -9.49
CA LEU A 508 -3.76 39.02 -8.19
C LEU A 508 -2.56 38.29 -7.57
N GLY A 509 -1.75 37.60 -8.38
CA GLY A 509 -0.54 36.93 -7.90
C GLY A 509 0.55 37.89 -7.43
N LEU A 510 0.73 39.02 -8.14
CA LEU A 510 1.65 40.07 -7.70
C LEU A 510 1.18 40.76 -6.40
N LEU A 511 -0.13 40.98 -6.26
CA LEU A 511 -0.73 41.48 -5.02
C LEU A 511 -0.58 40.46 -3.86
N ALA A 512 -0.74 39.17 -4.13
CA ALA A 512 -0.51 38.10 -3.16
C ALA A 512 0.98 38.04 -2.74
N TYR A 513 1.91 38.26 -3.66
CA TYR A 513 3.33 38.39 -3.34
C TYR A 513 3.62 39.63 -2.48
N ALA A 514 3.07 40.80 -2.83
CA ALA A 514 3.25 42.03 -2.05
C ALA A 514 2.73 41.90 -0.61
N SER A 515 1.63 41.16 -0.42
CA SER A 515 1.03 40.87 0.88
C SER A 515 1.64 39.66 1.60
N TRP A 516 2.57 38.92 0.98
CA TRP A 516 3.19 37.71 1.53
C TRP A 516 3.83 37.89 2.92
N PRO A 517 4.57 38.99 3.22
CA PRO A 517 5.10 39.22 4.56
C PRO A 517 4.01 39.44 5.62
N ALA A 518 2.86 40.01 5.25
CA ALA A 518 1.73 40.22 6.14
C ALA A 518 0.95 38.91 6.36
N LEU A 519 0.70 38.15 5.30
CA LEU A 519 0.01 36.86 5.34
C LEU A 519 0.70 35.88 6.29
N ARG A 520 2.03 35.82 6.26
CA ARG A 520 2.82 34.96 7.17
C ARG A 520 2.89 35.47 8.60
N ARG A 521 2.91 36.79 8.83
CA ARG A 521 2.80 37.35 10.19
C ARG A 521 1.47 36.99 10.85
N ALA A 522 0.38 37.05 10.09
CA ALA A 522 -0.94 36.59 10.55
C ALA A 522 -0.98 35.08 10.84
N GLN A 523 -0.14 34.29 10.16
CA GLN A 523 -0.07 32.84 10.33
C GLN A 523 0.62 32.39 11.63
N ARG A 524 1.64 33.11 12.13
CA ARG A 524 2.33 32.74 13.39
C ARG A 524 1.37 32.65 14.60
N GLY A 525 0.21 33.30 14.54
CA GLY A 525 -0.86 33.17 15.57
C GLY A 525 -1.91 32.08 15.31
N ARG A 526 -1.89 31.39 14.15
CA ARG A 526 -2.93 30.45 13.69
C ARG A 526 -2.42 29.02 13.42
N GLU A 527 -1.23 28.66 13.88
CA GLU A 527 -0.68 27.29 13.78
C GLU A 527 -1.63 26.22 14.36
N VAL A 528 -2.50 26.60 15.29
CA VAL A 528 -3.55 25.74 15.88
C VAL A 528 -4.61 25.30 14.84
N LEU A 529 -4.99 26.16 13.89
CA LEU A 529 -5.99 25.84 12.84
C LEU A 529 -5.42 24.93 11.74
N LEU A 530 -4.13 25.09 11.41
CA LEU A 530 -3.40 24.17 10.50
C LEU A 530 -3.04 22.84 11.18
N GLY A 531 -3.10 22.80 12.52
CA GLY A 531 -3.06 21.58 13.31
C GLY A 531 -4.27 20.66 13.09
N PHE A 532 -5.29 21.05 12.31
CA PHE A 532 -6.36 20.19 11.84
C PHE A 532 -6.22 20.00 10.33
N GLY A 533 -5.90 18.78 9.89
CA GLY A 533 -5.75 18.47 8.48
C GLY A 533 -5.36 17.01 8.22
N PRO A 534 -5.28 16.59 6.95
CA PRO A 534 -5.07 15.19 6.58
C PRO A 534 -3.80 14.56 7.17
N ALA A 535 -2.73 15.34 7.34
CA ALA A 535 -1.50 14.88 7.98
C ALA A 535 -1.72 14.43 9.42
N ARG A 536 -2.51 15.18 10.21
CA ARG A 536 -2.85 14.80 11.59
C ARG A 536 -3.83 13.64 11.65
N TRP A 537 -4.79 13.58 10.72
CA TRP A 537 -5.69 12.43 10.62
C TRP A 537 -4.93 11.13 10.38
N TYR A 538 -3.88 11.17 9.55
CA TYR A 538 -2.97 10.05 9.35
C TYR A 538 -2.26 9.63 10.66
N GLU A 539 -1.68 10.59 11.40
CA GLU A 539 -1.00 10.30 12.68
C GLU A 539 -1.95 9.72 13.73
N VAL A 540 -3.13 10.31 13.88
CA VAL A 540 -4.17 9.83 14.80
C VAL A 540 -4.64 8.43 14.38
N GLY A 541 -4.80 8.18 13.08
CA GLY A 541 -5.18 6.87 12.55
C GLY A 541 -4.15 5.79 12.88
N LEU A 542 -2.86 6.07 12.69
CA LEU A 542 -1.79 5.13 13.06
C LEU A 542 -1.73 4.86 14.57
N PHE A 543 -1.89 5.91 15.39
CA PHE A 543 -1.94 5.74 16.84
C PHE A 543 -3.14 4.88 17.26
N ALA A 544 -4.31 5.13 16.69
CA ALA A 544 -5.52 4.36 16.94
C ALA A 544 -5.35 2.88 16.53
N LEU A 545 -4.77 2.61 15.36
CA LEU A 545 -4.51 1.25 14.86
C LEU A 545 -3.59 0.49 15.82
N ASN A 546 -2.46 1.08 16.22
CA ASN A 546 -1.55 0.44 17.17
C ASN A 546 -2.20 0.21 18.54
N ARG A 547 -3.05 1.13 19.00
CA ARG A 547 -3.80 0.98 20.25
C ARG A 547 -4.81 -0.16 20.17
N VAL A 548 -5.53 -0.28 19.06
CA VAL A 548 -6.47 -1.38 18.80
C VAL A 548 -5.72 -2.71 18.73
N ALA A 549 -4.62 -2.79 18.00
CA ALA A 549 -3.79 -3.99 17.91
C ALA A 549 -3.30 -4.43 19.30
N SER A 550 -2.77 -3.49 20.09
CA SER A 550 -2.33 -3.76 21.47
C SER A 550 -3.48 -4.20 22.38
N LEU A 551 -4.68 -3.63 22.22
CA LEU A 551 -5.87 -4.05 22.96
C LEU A 551 -6.32 -5.46 22.55
N GLN A 552 -6.34 -5.75 21.25
CA GLN A 552 -6.66 -7.09 20.73
C GLN A 552 -5.67 -8.13 21.24
N THR A 553 -4.36 -7.86 21.19
CA THR A 553 -3.33 -8.77 21.71
C THR A 553 -3.52 -9.01 23.20
N ARG A 554 -3.81 -7.96 23.99
CA ARG A 554 -4.05 -8.12 25.44
C ARG A 554 -5.31 -8.92 25.76
N LEU A 555 -6.35 -8.82 24.93
CA LEU A 555 -7.58 -9.59 25.11
C LEU A 555 -7.40 -11.06 24.71
N LEU A 556 -6.87 -11.30 23.51
CA LEU A 556 -6.75 -12.65 22.93
C LEU A 556 -5.55 -13.42 23.46
N GLN A 557 -4.41 -12.77 23.68
CA GLN A 557 -3.14 -13.38 24.10
C GLN A 557 -2.76 -12.94 25.53
N ASN A 558 -3.65 -13.18 26.49
CA ASN A 558 -3.44 -12.76 27.89
C ASN A 558 -2.47 -13.65 28.70
N GLY A 559 -2.01 -14.78 28.15
CA GLY A 559 -1.07 -15.71 28.78
C GLY A 559 -1.69 -16.68 29.79
N TYR A 560 -2.98 -16.56 30.12
CA TYR A 560 -3.65 -17.43 31.07
C TYR A 560 -4.28 -18.65 30.37
N LEU A 561 -3.79 -19.85 30.67
CA LEU A 561 -4.33 -21.11 30.12
C LEU A 561 -5.85 -21.23 30.28
N ARG A 562 -6.40 -20.77 31.42
CA ARG A 562 -7.84 -20.81 31.67
C ARG A 562 -8.64 -20.07 30.60
N ALA A 563 -8.13 -18.94 30.10
CA ALA A 563 -8.82 -18.13 29.11
C ALA A 563 -8.81 -18.84 27.75
N TYR A 564 -7.69 -19.46 27.37
CA TYR A 564 -7.61 -20.24 26.14
C TYR A 564 -8.54 -21.46 26.15
N VAL A 565 -8.54 -22.24 27.25
CA VAL A 565 -9.44 -23.40 27.40
C VAL A 565 -10.90 -22.95 27.37
N MET A 566 -11.23 -21.85 28.06
CA MET A 566 -12.56 -21.27 28.01
C MET A 566 -12.97 -20.87 26.59
N THR A 567 -12.08 -20.20 25.85
CA THR A 567 -12.35 -19.82 24.46
C THR A 567 -12.62 -21.06 23.61
N ILE A 568 -11.81 -22.12 23.73
CA ILE A 568 -12.02 -23.38 22.99
C ILE A 568 -13.40 -23.97 23.31
N ILE A 569 -13.75 -24.13 24.59
CA ILE A 569 -15.04 -24.71 24.97
C ILE A 569 -16.19 -23.86 24.45
N VAL A 570 -16.12 -22.53 24.61
CA VAL A 570 -17.18 -21.62 24.16
C VAL A 570 -17.32 -21.64 22.63
N THR A 571 -16.21 -21.58 21.88
CA THR A 571 -16.28 -21.58 20.41
C THR A 571 -16.75 -22.91 19.87
N THR A 572 -16.24 -24.04 20.39
CA THR A 572 -16.73 -25.37 20.02
C THR A 572 -18.21 -25.52 20.35
N THR A 573 -18.62 -25.09 21.55
CA THR A 573 -20.03 -25.18 21.97
C THR A 573 -20.94 -24.35 21.08
N ALA A 574 -20.53 -23.11 20.77
CA ALA A 574 -21.30 -22.21 19.93
C ALA A 574 -21.40 -22.71 18.49
N LEU A 575 -20.29 -23.14 17.87
CA LEU A 575 -20.27 -23.58 16.47
C LEU A 575 -20.99 -24.92 16.27
N ALA A 576 -20.71 -25.91 17.11
CA ALA A 576 -21.36 -27.22 17.02
C ALA A 576 -22.84 -27.14 17.43
N GLY A 577 -23.15 -26.38 18.49
CA GLY A 577 -24.53 -26.13 18.90
C GLY A 577 -25.34 -25.39 17.83
N TYR A 578 -24.78 -24.34 17.21
CA TYR A 578 -25.42 -23.65 16.08
C TYR A 578 -25.68 -24.59 14.90
N THR A 579 -24.70 -25.44 14.56
CA THR A 579 -24.84 -26.41 13.47
C THR A 579 -25.96 -27.41 13.77
N LEU A 580 -26.00 -27.96 14.98
CA LEU A 580 -27.04 -28.89 15.41
C LEU A 580 -28.43 -28.24 15.31
N LEU A 581 -28.60 -27.03 15.87
CA LEU A 581 -29.88 -26.32 15.88
C LEU A 581 -30.38 -25.95 14.47
N THR A 582 -29.47 -25.60 13.56
CA THR A 582 -29.83 -25.12 12.21
C THR A 582 -29.99 -26.22 11.17
N ARG A 583 -29.23 -27.32 11.27
CA ARG A 583 -29.25 -28.40 10.28
C ARG A 583 -30.11 -29.59 10.68
N GLU A 584 -30.05 -30.00 11.95
CA GLU A 584 -30.69 -31.22 12.44
C GLU A 584 -31.96 -30.90 13.28
N GLY A 585 -32.11 -29.66 13.74
CA GLY A 585 -33.13 -29.27 14.72
C GLY A 585 -32.79 -29.77 16.12
N LEU A 586 -33.66 -29.54 17.11
CA LEU A 586 -33.51 -30.24 18.39
C LEU A 586 -33.72 -31.74 18.13
N PRO A 587 -32.77 -32.62 18.50
CA PRO A 587 -32.92 -34.04 18.26
C PRO A 587 -34.21 -34.58 18.87
N ALA A 588 -34.99 -35.35 18.12
CA ALA A 588 -36.21 -36.02 18.59
C ALA A 588 -35.97 -36.92 19.84
N LEU A 589 -34.72 -37.24 20.12
CA LEU A 589 -34.28 -37.94 21.33
C LEU A 589 -34.51 -37.15 22.63
N LEU A 590 -34.48 -35.80 22.60
CA LEU A 590 -34.81 -34.96 23.75
C LEU A 590 -36.31 -34.99 24.09
N THR A 591 -37.14 -35.43 23.15
CA THR A 591 -38.60 -35.57 23.29
C THR A 591 -39.04 -37.02 23.50
N ARG A 592 -38.11 -37.99 23.56
CA ARG A 592 -38.43 -39.40 23.72
C ARG A 592 -38.81 -39.71 25.17
N PRO A 593 -39.99 -40.31 25.44
CA PRO A 593 -40.43 -40.59 26.80
C PRO A 593 -39.49 -41.57 27.52
N LEU A 594 -39.24 -41.34 28.82
CA LEU A 594 -38.32 -42.13 29.66
C LEU A 594 -38.66 -43.64 29.71
N GLN A 595 -39.92 -44.02 29.41
CA GLN A 595 -40.36 -45.41 29.38
C GLN A 595 -39.79 -46.24 28.22
N GLU A 596 -39.24 -45.59 27.18
CA GLU A 596 -38.62 -46.28 26.03
C GLU A 596 -37.10 -46.50 26.20
N TRP A 597 -36.54 -46.09 27.34
CA TRP A 597 -35.13 -46.28 27.64
C TRP A 597 -34.96 -47.59 28.43
N ASP A 598 -34.39 -48.62 27.79
CA ASP A 598 -34.09 -49.91 28.42
C ASP A 598 -32.84 -49.80 29.33
N VAL A 599 -32.97 -49.07 30.43
CA VAL A 599 -31.89 -48.83 31.41
C VAL A 599 -32.03 -49.80 32.56
N ARG A 600 -30.99 -50.60 32.80
CA ARG A 600 -30.97 -51.54 33.91
C ARG A 600 -30.59 -50.83 35.21
N PHE A 601 -31.03 -51.38 36.35
CA PHE A 601 -30.80 -50.76 37.66
C PHE A 601 -29.31 -50.50 37.95
N TYR A 602 -28.43 -51.46 37.60
CA TYR A 602 -26.99 -51.32 37.85
C TYR A 602 -26.34 -50.25 36.96
N GLU A 603 -26.83 -50.02 35.74
CA GLU A 603 -26.36 -48.96 34.85
C GLU A 603 -26.73 -47.58 35.42
N ALA A 604 -27.98 -47.43 35.87
CA ALA A 604 -28.44 -46.21 36.53
C ALA A 604 -27.67 -45.93 37.84
N ALA A 605 -27.43 -46.97 38.65
CA ALA A 605 -26.69 -46.85 39.90
C ALA A 605 -25.23 -46.44 39.68
N LEU A 606 -24.54 -47.02 38.70
CA LEU A 606 -23.16 -46.66 38.34
C LEU A 606 -23.09 -45.24 37.76
N ALA A 607 -24.02 -44.85 36.88
CA ALA A 607 -24.09 -43.50 36.35
C ALA A 607 -24.32 -42.46 37.46
N ALA A 608 -25.24 -42.73 38.40
CA ALA A 608 -25.47 -41.87 39.56
C ALA A 608 -24.22 -41.75 40.43
N LEU A 609 -23.50 -42.85 40.66
CA LEU A 609 -22.25 -42.86 41.42
C LEU A 609 -21.16 -42.04 40.73
N ILE A 610 -21.03 -42.13 39.40
CA ILE A 610 -20.11 -41.30 38.61
C ILE A 610 -20.44 -39.81 38.74
N VAL A 611 -21.72 -39.43 38.64
CA VAL A 611 -22.16 -38.03 38.78
C VAL A 611 -21.87 -37.50 40.19
N LEU A 612 -22.17 -38.30 41.23
CA LEU A 612 -21.89 -37.94 42.62
C LEU A 612 -20.39 -37.81 42.88
N ALA A 613 -19.57 -38.74 42.36
CA ALA A 613 -18.12 -38.71 42.49
C ALA A 613 -17.51 -37.53 41.74
N ALA A 614 -17.96 -37.23 40.52
CA ALA A 614 -17.54 -36.04 39.78
C ALA A 614 -17.91 -34.74 40.51
N TYR A 615 -19.12 -34.66 41.08
CA TYR A 615 -19.54 -33.52 41.90
C TYR A 615 -18.68 -33.38 43.16
N ALA A 616 -18.38 -34.49 43.85
CA ALA A 616 -17.49 -34.51 45.00
C ALA A 616 -16.08 -34.06 44.63
N ALA A 617 -15.55 -34.46 43.47
CA ALA A 617 -14.24 -34.03 42.97
C ALA A 617 -14.17 -32.52 42.72
N VAL A 618 -15.24 -31.92 42.16
CA VAL A 618 -15.32 -30.46 41.90
C VAL A 618 -15.47 -29.65 43.19
N ARG A 619 -16.12 -30.21 44.22
CA ARG A 619 -16.32 -29.57 45.53
C ARG A 619 -15.21 -29.85 46.55
N ALA A 620 -14.26 -30.72 46.23
CA ALA A 620 -13.22 -31.14 47.16
C ALA A 620 -12.31 -29.97 47.57
N ASP A 621 -12.15 -29.77 48.87
CA ASP A 621 -11.24 -28.78 49.44
C ASP A 621 -9.78 -29.28 49.56
N SER A 622 -9.53 -30.54 49.20
CA SER A 622 -8.23 -31.21 49.25
C SER A 622 -7.93 -31.98 47.97
N ARG A 623 -6.67 -31.94 47.50
CA ARG A 623 -6.22 -32.70 46.32
C ARG A 623 -6.41 -34.21 46.47
N LEU A 624 -6.19 -34.75 47.66
CA LEU A 624 -6.38 -36.18 47.93
C LEU A 624 -7.85 -36.57 47.85
N ALA A 625 -8.76 -35.70 48.33
CA ALA A 625 -10.19 -35.93 48.22
C ALA A 625 -10.67 -35.86 46.75
N ALA A 626 -10.16 -34.89 45.98
CA ALA A 626 -10.46 -34.80 44.55
C ALA A 626 -9.97 -36.02 43.77
N LEU A 627 -8.75 -36.50 44.08
CA LEU A 627 -8.16 -37.67 43.46
C LEU A 627 -8.89 -38.96 43.83
N ALA A 628 -9.27 -39.13 45.10
CA ALA A 628 -10.06 -40.28 45.55
C ALA A 628 -11.42 -40.32 44.86
N ALA A 629 -12.10 -39.17 44.73
CA ALA A 629 -13.36 -39.04 44.01
C ALA A 629 -13.18 -39.35 42.51
N LEU A 630 -12.11 -38.89 41.87
CA LEU A 630 -11.79 -39.24 40.48
C LEU A 630 -11.51 -40.74 40.32
N GLY A 631 -10.84 -41.37 41.29
CA GLY A 631 -10.64 -42.81 41.31
C GLY A 631 -11.96 -43.59 41.35
N VAL A 632 -12.94 -43.15 42.16
CA VAL A 632 -14.29 -43.73 42.17
C VAL A 632 -14.93 -43.66 40.77
N VAL A 633 -14.75 -42.55 40.03
CA VAL A 633 -15.20 -42.46 38.63
C VAL A 633 -14.50 -43.52 37.77
N GLY A 634 -13.18 -43.65 37.85
CA GLY A 634 -12.40 -44.63 37.08
C GLY A 634 -12.83 -46.07 37.34
N TYR A 635 -13.02 -46.46 38.60
CA TYR A 635 -13.53 -47.78 38.96
C TYR A 635 -14.97 -48.02 38.47
N CYS A 636 -15.86 -47.02 38.55
CA CYS A 636 -17.21 -47.15 37.99
C CYS A 636 -17.18 -47.35 36.47
N VAL A 637 -16.32 -46.62 35.74
CA VAL A 637 -16.12 -46.80 34.31
C VAL A 637 -15.58 -48.20 33.99
N SER A 638 -14.68 -48.74 34.80
CA SER A 638 -14.18 -50.12 34.62
C SER A 638 -15.28 -51.18 34.78
N LEU A 639 -16.21 -50.97 35.72
CA LEU A 639 -17.36 -51.85 35.90
C LEU A 639 -18.31 -51.76 34.70
N ILE A 640 -18.52 -50.56 34.14
CA ILE A 640 -19.27 -50.39 32.89
C ILE A 640 -18.63 -51.22 31.78
N TYR A 641 -17.31 -51.11 31.56
CA TYR A 641 -16.63 -51.93 30.54
C TYR A 641 -16.82 -53.43 30.77
N LEU A 642 -16.77 -53.90 32.02
CA LEU A 642 -16.99 -55.31 32.33
C LEU A 642 -18.44 -55.74 32.03
N PHE A 643 -19.44 -54.95 32.42
CA PHE A 643 -20.85 -55.25 32.15
C PHE A 643 -21.20 -55.24 30.66
N PHE A 644 -20.51 -54.44 29.85
CA PHE A 644 -20.66 -54.39 28.40
C PHE A 644 -19.71 -55.33 27.64
N GLY A 645 -19.06 -56.29 28.31
CA GLY A 645 -18.30 -57.36 27.66
C GLY A 645 -16.91 -56.94 27.15
N ALA A 646 -16.31 -55.89 27.71
CA ALA A 646 -14.97 -55.40 27.39
C ALA A 646 -13.98 -55.64 28.56
N PRO A 647 -13.61 -56.90 28.87
CA PRO A 647 -12.78 -57.22 30.02
C PRO A 647 -11.35 -56.65 29.93
N ASP A 648 -10.76 -56.60 28.72
CA ASP A 648 -9.42 -56.04 28.50
C ASP A 648 -9.38 -54.53 28.81
N LEU A 649 -10.42 -53.78 28.43
CA LEU A 649 -10.56 -52.36 28.76
C LEU A 649 -10.78 -52.16 30.26
N ALA A 650 -11.55 -53.04 30.91
CA ALA A 650 -11.75 -52.97 32.36
C ALA A 650 -10.43 -53.19 33.13
N MET A 651 -9.64 -54.20 32.75
CA MET A 651 -8.33 -54.47 33.38
C MET A 651 -7.36 -53.31 33.19
N THR A 652 -7.25 -52.77 31.97
CA THR A 652 -6.35 -51.64 31.70
C THR A 652 -6.80 -50.37 32.42
N GLN A 653 -8.11 -50.08 32.47
CA GLN A 653 -8.65 -48.94 33.19
C GLN A 653 -8.32 -49.00 34.69
N VAL A 654 -8.49 -50.16 35.33
CA VAL A 654 -8.14 -50.34 36.76
C VAL A 654 -6.64 -50.13 36.99
N LEU A 655 -5.79 -50.68 36.14
CA LEU A 655 -4.33 -50.53 36.25
C LEU A 655 -3.89 -49.07 36.07
N VAL A 656 -4.39 -48.40 35.03
CA VAL A 656 -4.04 -47.01 34.72
C VAL A 656 -4.54 -46.07 35.80
N ASP A 657 -5.76 -46.25 36.30
CA ASP A 657 -6.32 -45.39 37.33
C ASP A 657 -5.57 -45.57 38.67
N THR A 658 -5.23 -46.81 39.03
CA THR A 658 -4.39 -47.10 40.20
C THR A 658 -3.00 -46.47 40.08
N LEU A 659 -2.34 -46.61 38.92
CA LEU A 659 -1.03 -46.00 38.67
C LEU A 659 -1.11 -44.47 38.72
N THR A 660 -2.16 -43.89 38.16
CA THR A 660 -2.40 -42.45 38.15
C THR A 660 -2.54 -41.92 39.57
N VAL A 661 -3.35 -42.59 40.41
CA VAL A 661 -3.49 -42.23 41.83
C VAL A 661 -2.13 -42.28 42.54
N ILE A 662 -1.34 -43.34 42.34
CA ILE A 662 -0.01 -43.48 42.96
C ILE A 662 0.91 -42.33 42.53
N LEU A 663 1.01 -42.04 41.22
CA LEU A 663 1.85 -40.98 40.69
C LEU A 663 1.44 -39.60 41.21
N PHE A 664 0.14 -39.29 41.23
CA PHE A 664 -0.35 -38.01 41.74
C PHE A 664 -0.13 -37.85 43.25
N VAL A 665 -0.30 -38.91 44.04
CA VAL A 665 -0.01 -38.86 45.49
C VAL A 665 1.48 -38.52 45.74
N LEU A 666 2.40 -39.14 44.99
CA LEU A 666 3.85 -38.87 45.09
C LEU A 666 4.20 -37.41 44.74
N VAL A 667 3.54 -36.86 43.72
CA VAL A 667 3.76 -35.46 43.30
C VAL A 667 3.13 -34.47 44.28
N PHE A 668 1.92 -34.76 44.78
CA PHE A 668 1.17 -33.83 45.64
C PHE A 668 1.83 -33.54 46.99
N TYR A 669 2.63 -34.48 47.52
CA TYR A 669 3.43 -34.25 48.72
C TYR A 669 4.37 -33.04 48.58
N HIS A 670 4.79 -32.73 47.36
CA HIS A 670 5.75 -31.67 47.04
C HIS A 670 5.11 -30.33 46.64
N LEU A 671 3.77 -30.25 46.59
CA LEU A 671 3.05 -29.06 46.14
C LEU A 671 2.44 -28.27 47.31
N PRO A 672 2.39 -26.94 47.25
CA PRO A 672 1.75 -26.11 48.28
C PRO A 672 0.25 -26.42 48.41
N ARG A 673 -0.36 -26.08 49.55
CA ARG A 673 -1.80 -26.29 49.82
C ARG A 673 -2.70 -25.59 48.78
N PHE A 674 -3.93 -26.09 48.63
CA PHE A 674 -4.91 -25.59 47.65
C PHE A 674 -5.25 -24.12 47.93
N ALA A 675 -5.01 -23.22 46.98
CA ALA A 675 -5.35 -21.80 47.10
C ALA A 675 -6.58 -21.48 46.25
N SER A 676 -7.68 -21.04 46.88
CA SER A 676 -8.92 -20.68 46.15
C SER A 676 -8.87 -19.21 45.70
N LEU A 677 -8.24 -18.96 44.55
CA LEU A 677 -8.07 -17.59 44.00
C LEU A 677 -9.29 -17.11 43.17
N SER A 678 -10.33 -17.93 43.03
CA SER A 678 -11.49 -17.65 42.16
C SER A 678 -12.64 -16.97 42.90
N GLY A 679 -13.04 -15.77 42.45
CA GLY A 679 -14.22 -15.06 42.95
C GLY A 679 -15.55 -15.69 42.52
N LYS A 680 -16.66 -15.29 43.17
CA LYS A 680 -18.01 -15.87 42.97
C LYS A 680 -18.47 -15.81 41.51
N PHE A 681 -18.31 -14.65 40.85
CA PHE A 681 -18.72 -14.46 39.45
C PHE A 681 -17.94 -15.36 38.47
N ALA A 682 -16.63 -15.51 38.68
CA ALA A 682 -15.81 -16.39 37.85
C ALA A 682 -16.28 -17.84 37.94
N ARG A 683 -16.63 -18.32 39.14
CA ARG A 683 -17.15 -19.68 39.34
C ARG A 683 -18.49 -19.91 38.65
N VAL A 684 -19.41 -18.94 38.72
CA VAL A 684 -20.72 -19.03 38.04
C VAL A 684 -20.53 -19.09 36.53
N ARG A 685 -19.68 -18.22 35.97
CA ARG A 685 -19.34 -18.22 34.54
C ARG A 685 -18.71 -19.55 34.12
N ASP A 686 -17.70 -20.02 34.85
CA ASP A 686 -16.99 -21.25 34.52
C ASP A 686 -17.92 -22.47 34.62
N ALA A 687 -18.84 -22.48 35.59
CA ALA A 687 -19.88 -23.50 35.70
C ALA A 687 -20.86 -23.46 34.52
N ALA A 688 -21.34 -22.28 34.12
CA ALA A 688 -22.22 -22.14 32.96
C ALA A 688 -21.55 -22.68 31.68
N ILE A 689 -20.28 -22.33 31.45
CA ILE A 689 -19.52 -22.80 30.29
C ILE A 689 -19.31 -24.31 30.33
N ALA A 690 -18.96 -24.87 31.49
CA ALA A 690 -18.79 -26.32 31.65
C ALA A 690 -20.11 -27.08 31.43
N ILE A 691 -21.24 -26.56 31.94
CA ILE A 691 -22.57 -27.15 31.75
C ILE A 691 -22.97 -27.09 30.28
N CYS A 692 -22.78 -25.97 29.60
CA CYS A 692 -23.10 -25.84 28.18
C CYS A 692 -22.25 -26.80 27.32
N GLY A 693 -20.94 -26.86 27.57
CA GLY A 693 -20.05 -27.78 26.84
C GLY A 693 -20.39 -29.24 27.10
N GLY A 694 -20.68 -29.61 28.36
CA GLY A 694 -21.12 -30.94 28.74
C GLY A 694 -22.47 -31.30 28.10
N ALA A 695 -23.45 -30.40 28.14
CA ALA A 695 -24.77 -30.61 27.54
C ALA A 695 -24.67 -30.79 26.01
N LEU A 696 -23.81 -30.02 25.34
CA LEU A 696 -23.54 -30.23 23.92
C LEU A 696 -22.95 -31.62 23.68
N MET A 697 -21.90 -32.01 24.40
CA MET A 697 -21.27 -33.32 24.20
C MET A 697 -22.26 -34.46 24.44
N THR A 698 -23.08 -34.37 25.49
CA THR A 698 -24.15 -35.33 25.75
C THR A 698 -25.12 -35.38 24.58
N THR A 699 -25.57 -34.22 24.07
CA THR A 699 -26.48 -34.16 22.93
C THR A 699 -25.86 -34.77 21.67
N LEU A 700 -24.57 -34.49 21.38
CA LEU A 700 -23.88 -35.08 20.24
C LEU A 700 -23.79 -36.60 20.35
N VAL A 701 -23.42 -37.15 21.51
CA VAL A 701 -23.38 -38.61 21.74
C VAL A 701 -24.77 -39.22 21.55
N LEU A 702 -25.81 -38.58 22.07
CA LEU A 702 -27.19 -39.04 21.89
C LEU A 702 -27.63 -39.02 20.41
N VAL A 703 -27.21 -38.02 19.64
CA VAL A 703 -27.46 -37.95 18.20
C VAL A 703 -26.68 -39.02 17.43
N THR A 704 -25.45 -39.34 17.83
CA THR A 704 -24.70 -40.41 17.14
C THR A 704 -25.40 -41.77 17.19
N ASN A 705 -26.21 -42.03 18.22
CA ASN A 705 -27.00 -43.26 18.33
C ASN A 705 -28.17 -43.33 17.34
N THR A 706 -28.56 -42.23 16.68
CA THR A 706 -29.59 -42.25 15.63
C THR A 706 -29.02 -42.44 14.24
N VAL A 707 -27.69 -42.36 14.08
CA VAL A 707 -27.01 -42.55 12.80
C VAL A 707 -26.73 -44.03 12.60
N THR A 708 -27.48 -44.67 11.70
CA THR A 708 -27.20 -46.04 11.28
C THR A 708 -26.16 -46.04 10.16
N LEU A 709 -24.93 -46.48 10.48
CA LEU A 709 -23.93 -46.78 9.46
C LEU A 709 -24.32 -48.09 8.78
N THR A 710 -24.24 -48.12 7.45
CA THR A 710 -24.91 -49.15 6.65
C THR A 710 -24.38 -50.57 6.84
N GLU A 711 -23.13 -50.79 7.30
CA GLU A 711 -22.64 -52.12 7.72
C GLU A 711 -21.49 -52.02 8.77
N PRO A 712 -21.58 -52.71 9.93
CA PRO A 712 -20.49 -52.77 10.91
C PRO A 712 -19.40 -53.77 10.51
N ILE A 713 -18.12 -53.37 10.62
CA ILE A 713 -16.96 -54.22 10.29
C ILE A 713 -16.63 -55.29 11.36
N SER A 714 -17.40 -55.38 12.45
CA SER A 714 -17.17 -56.32 13.54
C SER A 714 -17.30 -57.79 13.11
N GLY A 715 -18.17 -58.09 12.14
CA GLY A 715 -18.34 -59.44 11.58
C GLY A 715 -17.04 -59.99 10.98
N TYR A 716 -16.30 -59.15 10.23
CA TYR A 716 -15.00 -59.53 9.68
C TYR A 716 -14.02 -59.94 10.78
N PHE A 717 -13.91 -59.17 11.85
CA PHE A 717 -12.99 -59.48 12.95
C PHE A 717 -13.40 -60.74 13.72
N LEU A 718 -14.70 -60.96 13.92
CA LEU A 718 -15.21 -62.19 14.55
C LEU A 718 -14.84 -63.44 13.74
N GLU A 719 -15.04 -63.40 12.43
CA GLU A 719 -14.76 -64.52 11.54
C GLU A 719 -13.27 -64.76 11.33
N ASN A 720 -12.45 -63.70 11.34
CA ASN A 720 -11.05 -63.78 10.90
C ASN A 720 -10.02 -63.76 12.03
N SER A 721 -10.38 -63.46 13.28
CA SER A 721 -9.40 -63.39 14.39
C SER A 721 -8.70 -64.72 14.68
N LEU A 722 -9.43 -65.84 14.64
CA LEU A 722 -8.84 -67.17 14.83
C LEU A 722 -8.15 -67.71 13.57
N PRO A 723 -8.77 -67.71 12.37
CA PRO A 723 -8.15 -68.32 11.19
C PRO A 723 -7.04 -67.49 10.55
N LYS A 724 -7.06 -66.15 10.67
CA LYS A 724 -6.02 -65.27 10.09
C LYS A 724 -5.09 -64.68 11.15
N GLY A 725 -5.63 -64.23 12.28
CA GLY A 725 -4.85 -63.63 13.37
C GLY A 725 -4.36 -64.61 14.44
N TYR A 726 -4.68 -65.90 14.30
CA TYR A 726 -4.25 -67.01 15.18
C TYR A 726 -4.58 -66.83 16.67
N GLY A 727 -5.56 -65.99 17.02
CA GLY A 727 -5.90 -65.67 18.41
C GLY A 727 -7.40 -65.73 18.71
N ARG A 728 -7.75 -66.19 19.92
CA ARG A 728 -9.13 -66.24 20.41
C ARG A 728 -9.60 -64.92 21.03
N ASN A 729 -8.66 -64.12 21.54
CA ASN A 729 -8.97 -62.78 22.05
C ASN A 729 -9.00 -61.80 20.88
N ILE A 730 -10.21 -61.49 20.41
CA ILE A 730 -10.45 -60.62 19.25
C ILE A 730 -9.88 -59.22 19.46
N VAL A 731 -10.03 -58.64 20.66
CA VAL A 731 -9.50 -57.29 20.96
C VAL A 731 -7.98 -57.29 20.87
N ASN A 732 -7.32 -58.26 21.48
CA ASN A 732 -5.86 -58.38 21.40
C ASN A 732 -5.38 -58.60 19.96
N VAL A 733 -6.04 -59.47 19.19
CA VAL A 733 -5.69 -59.71 17.77
C VAL A 733 -5.89 -58.44 16.93
N ILE A 734 -6.93 -57.64 17.20
CA ILE A 734 -7.10 -56.33 16.55
C ILE A 734 -5.91 -55.42 16.86
N LEU A 735 -5.51 -55.32 18.13
CA LEU A 735 -4.44 -54.41 18.55
C LEU A 735 -3.07 -54.83 18.01
N VAL A 736 -2.73 -56.13 18.02
CA VAL A 736 -1.36 -56.58 17.70
C VAL A 736 -1.16 -57.07 16.27
N ASP A 737 -2.24 -57.37 15.54
CA ASP A 737 -2.17 -57.92 14.18
C ASP A 737 -2.93 -57.03 13.18
N PHE A 738 -4.27 -56.97 13.24
CA PHE A 738 -5.06 -56.24 12.23
C PHE A 738 -4.82 -54.73 12.22
N ARG A 739 -4.62 -54.11 13.39
CA ARG A 739 -4.36 -52.67 13.57
C ARG A 739 -3.08 -52.44 14.40
N ALA A 740 -2.07 -53.28 14.18
CA ALA A 740 -0.76 -53.24 14.84
C ALA A 740 -0.07 -51.87 14.82
N LEU A 741 -0.32 -51.06 13.78
CA LEU A 741 0.24 -49.72 13.65
C LEU A 741 -0.25 -48.75 14.75
N ASP A 742 -1.49 -48.89 15.22
CA ASP A 742 -2.04 -48.04 16.27
C ASP A 742 -1.32 -48.33 17.60
N THR A 743 -1.13 -49.61 17.93
CA THR A 743 -0.39 -50.04 19.12
C THR A 743 1.09 -49.65 19.05
N LEU A 744 1.74 -49.74 17.89
CA LEU A 744 3.11 -49.22 17.71
C LEU A 744 3.16 -47.70 17.99
N GLY A 745 2.16 -46.95 17.54
CA GLY A 745 2.01 -45.52 17.81
C GLY A 745 1.87 -45.22 19.31
N GLU A 746 0.99 -45.94 20.02
CA GLU A 746 0.79 -45.79 21.46
C GLU A 746 2.05 -46.11 22.27
N ILE A 747 2.75 -47.20 21.94
CA ILE A 747 4.05 -47.56 22.57
C ILE A 747 5.07 -46.43 22.36
N THR A 748 5.10 -45.84 21.16
CA THR A 748 5.98 -44.72 20.85
C THR A 748 5.63 -43.49 21.68
N VAL A 749 4.35 -43.16 21.83
CA VAL A 749 3.87 -42.04 22.67
C VAL A 749 4.28 -42.24 24.14
N LEU A 750 4.06 -43.43 24.69
CA LEU A 750 4.44 -43.75 26.08
C LEU A 750 5.96 -43.69 26.27
N SER A 751 6.73 -44.21 25.30
CA SER A 751 8.19 -44.14 25.33
C SER A 751 8.69 -42.69 25.31
N LEU A 752 8.12 -41.85 24.45
CA LEU A 752 8.45 -40.42 24.36
C LEU A 752 8.03 -39.65 25.62
N ALA A 753 6.86 -39.94 26.19
CA ALA A 753 6.43 -39.37 27.46
C ALA A 753 7.40 -39.74 28.59
N GLY A 754 7.81 -41.00 28.67
CA GLY A 754 8.81 -41.48 29.62
C GLY A 754 10.17 -40.79 29.46
N ILE A 755 10.68 -40.71 28.23
CA ILE A 755 11.94 -40.00 27.91
C ILE A 755 11.81 -38.51 28.25
N GLY A 756 10.67 -37.87 27.94
CA GLY A 756 10.40 -36.47 28.23
C GLY A 756 10.39 -36.18 29.73
N VAL A 757 9.72 -37.02 30.52
CA VAL A 757 9.76 -36.93 31.99
C VAL A 757 11.19 -37.11 32.51
N PHE A 758 11.93 -38.10 32.01
CA PHE A 758 13.33 -38.30 32.38
C PHE A 758 14.19 -37.08 32.05
N ALA A 759 14.03 -36.51 30.86
CA ALA A 759 14.74 -35.32 30.42
C ALA A 759 14.43 -34.12 31.33
N LEU A 760 13.15 -33.86 31.65
CA LEU A 760 12.75 -32.78 32.56
C LEU A 760 13.31 -32.94 33.98
N LEU A 761 13.44 -34.18 34.47
CA LEU A 761 14.03 -34.46 35.79
C LEU A 761 15.56 -34.28 35.80
N LYS A 762 16.24 -34.52 34.67
CA LYS A 762 17.71 -34.46 34.57
C LYS A 762 18.24 -33.10 34.12
N LEU A 763 17.54 -32.41 33.22
CA LEU A 763 17.89 -31.08 32.76
C LEU A 763 17.57 -30.06 33.86
N ARG A 764 18.54 -29.79 34.73
CA ARG A 764 18.49 -28.60 35.60
C ARG A 764 18.92 -27.39 34.78
N PRO A 765 18.05 -26.39 34.54
CA PRO A 765 18.51 -25.15 33.95
C PRO A 765 19.54 -24.52 34.91
N HIS A 766 20.69 -24.09 34.39
CA HIS A 766 21.57 -23.20 35.15
C HIS A 766 20.71 -22.01 35.60
N ARG A 767 20.64 -21.78 36.92
CA ARG A 767 20.13 -20.53 37.45
C ARG A 767 21.05 -19.44 36.90
N GLU A 768 20.61 -18.70 35.89
CA GLU A 768 21.19 -17.39 35.62
C GLU A 768 20.98 -16.57 36.89
N GLU A 769 22.09 -16.29 37.60
CA GLU A 769 22.12 -15.24 38.60
C GLU A 769 21.69 -13.95 37.90
N LYS A 770 20.51 -13.44 38.26
CA LYS A 770 20.08 -12.09 37.88
C LYS A 770 21.10 -11.11 38.47
N SER A 771 21.99 -10.57 37.64
CA SER A 771 22.68 -9.30 37.92
C SER A 771 21.74 -8.13 37.67
#